data_AF-E3LDL9-F1
#
_entry.id   AF-E3LDL9-F1
#
_cell.length_a   1.000
_cell.length_b   1.000
_cell.length_c   1.000
_cell.angle_alpha   90.00
_cell.angle_beta   90.00
_cell.angle_gamma   90.00
#
_symmetry.space_group_name_H-M   'P 1'
#
loop_
_entity.id
_entity.type
_entity.pdbx_description
1 polymer ?
#
loop_
_entity_poly.entity_id
_entity_poly.type
_entity_poly.pdbx_seq_one_letter_code
_entity_poly.pdbx_strand_id
1 'polypeptide(L)'
;MSHNDRPVPPEDPSEIPLVPDHFANGWPEDLMEEPIDGFVIISKWCVHNNIDAPRRLSSYARPLYPESIPRFKSLNDFHEYTRSATVKRKLVLEQARFISEKYVERRTMLSKNISRITANLWSVVPEREKRVEYANYVNFMMTYKEMYYWIGTVMESEFNNGLRSFASCEVIDAFYDYYPTVRSCSNSKVVDITNFTFLLYIRDRITTSLRDHYRILLPMLRREKVIEYDSRNFEKYQPFDYEWLAGSVVSGEYELAFAKFITIARMNQLEMSITRASIVAAEQEKELNFLWNPKTPFPRTPTDAKWVAESLQVTERRLRQDFVRCHKVIKTDGNENDDNVVYVTSLEQFNDFCGAVRVKKRKVMNTLFRAHKNQLKQKFRVIGLLATLDGLLLILQKVFGLYADKEKGLYGEAIPQIVLKAAVDVFKLTTEERCYRDTLDSEIDQALETLREKIHIAVKKFYTTQEMICEKHYTTVVPEGPASYQSFIMDISSDQFPPAIAKEAETMMWHLREQQKERFRLNRQLLYARHAPEVWPADEGIAFFRSNSCTGTSSFFSNLPFFVNPACIDQLNDVADNALGEVTPAKACGDTLFKELHMMMACAERAPTSYDVCSAFHAELKEELGSEQRVCGYTADILATILSRIVNTELEISNARNVYESGPSVLSSSLALLMAGKFVRTYLDYVCSNSKTTLRRSSEVCCSQRPRIPAPTVEEEPIMRFYQNGVEIEPPIYESESDYATDEGPDPRLERETDEELEDEEEEQGVEQQRGRRFDVNDAANIALLLNTLVDSNVLYFQPEEQLAQIPDELIDGFLSHLHSVHLYDDVDMTDPIFDFDVDE
;
A
#
# COMPACT_ATOMS: atom_id res chain seq x y z
N MET A 1 71.04 16.96 8.44
CA MET A 1 71.16 15.76 7.60
C MET A 1 69.76 15.40 7.10
N SER A 2 69.34 15.50 5.82
CA SER A 2 69.85 16.16 4.59
C SER A 2 69.11 15.52 3.40
N HIS A 3 68.38 16.18 2.48
CA HIS A 3 68.05 17.61 2.21
C HIS A 3 66.50 17.80 2.27
N ASN A 4 65.81 18.94 2.05
CA ASN A 4 65.92 20.10 1.14
C ASN A 4 65.70 19.71 -0.35
N ASP A 5 64.81 20.31 -1.17
CA ASP A 5 64.12 21.61 -1.11
C ASP A 5 62.69 21.62 -1.71
N ARG A 6 61.91 22.64 -1.35
CA ARG A 6 60.88 23.36 -2.17
C ARG A 6 61.45 24.78 -2.41
N PRO A 7 61.07 25.62 -3.41
CA PRO A 7 59.65 25.89 -3.78
C PRO A 7 59.32 26.46 -5.21
N VAL A 8 58.04 26.85 -5.39
CA VAL A 8 57.44 27.85 -6.32
C VAL A 8 57.07 27.42 -7.78
N PRO A 9 55.81 27.69 -8.24
CA PRO A 9 55.34 27.55 -9.64
C PRO A 9 55.36 28.92 -10.40
N PRO A 10 55.10 29.02 -11.72
CA PRO A 10 53.76 28.91 -12.32
C PRO A 10 53.83 28.04 -13.62
N GLU A 11 52.97 28.04 -14.66
CA GLU A 11 51.84 28.87 -15.15
C GLU A 11 50.69 27.99 -15.73
N ASP A 12 49.56 28.62 -16.07
CA ASP A 12 48.49 28.18 -17.00
C ASP A 12 48.47 29.29 -18.09
N PRO A 13 48.30 29.05 -19.42
CA PRO A 13 47.22 28.21 -19.96
C PRO A 13 47.51 27.43 -21.27
N SER A 14 46.46 26.73 -21.73
CA SER A 14 46.22 26.23 -23.09
C SER A 14 47.14 25.12 -23.64
N GLU A 15 46.66 23.87 -23.56
CA GLU A 15 46.92 22.86 -24.60
C GLU A 15 45.74 21.90 -24.72
N ILE A 16 45.24 21.69 -25.95
CA ILE A 16 44.12 20.81 -26.28
C ILE A 16 44.70 19.56 -26.96
N PRO A 17 44.53 18.35 -26.40
CA PRO A 17 44.79 17.10 -27.11
C PRO A 17 43.53 16.64 -27.85
N LEU A 18 43.61 16.80 -29.17
CA LEU A 18 42.84 16.21 -30.26
C LEU A 18 42.01 14.94 -29.95
N VAL A 19 40.78 14.95 -30.47
CA VAL A 19 39.91 13.76 -30.62
C VAL A 19 40.55 12.77 -31.62
N PRO A 20 40.52 11.44 -31.39
CA PRO A 20 40.96 10.46 -32.39
C PRO A 20 39.97 10.29 -33.55
N ASP A 21 40.46 10.47 -34.79
CA ASP A 21 39.71 10.24 -36.03
C ASP A 21 39.38 8.76 -36.28
N HIS A 22 38.23 8.28 -35.82
CA HIS A 22 37.69 6.95 -36.15
C HIS A 22 36.20 6.95 -36.57
N PHE A 23 35.79 7.95 -37.36
CA PHE A 23 34.52 7.91 -38.12
C PHE A 23 34.68 8.45 -39.56
N ALA A 24 35.58 7.84 -40.32
CA ALA A 24 35.74 8.08 -41.75
C ALA A 24 36.04 6.76 -42.49
N ASN A 25 35.01 5.92 -42.67
CA ASN A 25 34.93 4.92 -43.74
C ASN A 25 33.45 4.55 -43.96
N GLY A 26 33.12 4.18 -45.21
CA GLY A 26 31.74 4.13 -45.72
C GLY A 26 30.84 3.06 -45.11
N TRP A 27 29.53 3.24 -45.31
CA TRP A 27 28.52 2.23 -45.00
C TRP A 27 28.65 1.02 -45.96
N PRO A 28 28.41 -0.22 -45.49
CA PRO A 28 28.18 -1.35 -46.38
C PRO A 28 26.84 -1.16 -47.12
N GLU A 29 26.81 -1.46 -48.41
CA GLU A 29 25.58 -1.32 -49.24
C GLU A 29 24.53 -2.41 -48.92
N ASP A 30 24.91 -3.46 -48.18
CA ASP A 30 24.09 -4.64 -47.86
C ASP A 30 22.99 -4.41 -46.79
N LEU A 31 22.74 -3.17 -46.36
CA LEU A 31 21.70 -2.79 -45.38
C LEU A 31 20.42 -2.20 -46.00
N MET A 32 20.25 -2.30 -47.33
CA MET A 32 19.11 -1.72 -48.06
C MET A 32 18.01 -2.72 -48.48
N GLU A 33 18.13 -4.02 -48.17
CA GLU A 33 17.19 -5.06 -48.66
C GLU A 33 16.14 -5.56 -47.63
N GLU A 34 16.03 -4.94 -46.44
CA GLU A 34 14.87 -5.16 -45.55
C GLU A 34 13.94 -3.93 -45.53
N PRO A 35 12.60 -4.12 -45.56
CA PRO A 35 11.65 -3.01 -45.56
C PRO A 35 11.52 -2.37 -44.16
N ILE A 36 12.29 -1.31 -43.93
CA ILE A 36 12.26 -0.52 -42.69
C ILE A 36 11.19 0.60 -42.82
N ASP A 37 10.02 0.37 -42.22
CA ASP A 37 8.85 1.25 -42.33
C ASP A 37 9.02 2.67 -41.70
N GLY A 38 8.19 3.59 -42.19
CA GLY A 38 8.34 5.05 -42.05
C GLY A 38 8.42 5.65 -40.64
N PHE A 39 7.99 4.94 -39.60
CA PHE A 39 8.09 5.37 -38.19
C PHE A 39 9.53 5.69 -37.76
N VAL A 40 10.52 5.01 -38.35
CA VAL A 40 11.94 5.20 -38.00
C VAL A 40 12.52 6.47 -38.64
N ILE A 41 12.01 6.86 -39.82
CA ILE A 41 12.60 7.86 -40.72
C ILE A 41 12.36 9.30 -40.23
N ILE A 42 11.10 9.65 -39.91
CA ILE A 42 10.68 11.02 -39.59
C ILE A 42 11.56 11.65 -38.49
N SER A 43 11.74 10.92 -37.39
CA SER A 43 12.49 11.35 -36.20
C SER A 43 13.99 11.05 -36.27
N LYS A 44 14.51 10.48 -37.38
CA LYS A 44 15.96 10.45 -37.69
C LYS A 44 16.32 11.67 -38.55
N TRP A 45 15.44 12.05 -39.47
CA TRP A 45 15.68 13.14 -40.41
C TRP A 45 15.46 14.54 -39.82
N CYS A 46 14.42 14.74 -39.00
CA CYS A 46 14.12 16.05 -38.41
C CYS A 46 15.17 16.48 -37.37
N VAL A 47 15.64 15.54 -36.53
CA VAL A 47 16.64 15.80 -35.48
C VAL A 47 18.02 16.15 -36.06
N HIS A 48 18.38 15.59 -37.22
CA HIS A 48 19.72 15.74 -37.77
C HIS A 48 19.91 17.01 -38.63
N ASN A 49 18.83 17.59 -39.16
CA ASN A 49 18.94 18.65 -40.18
C ASN A 49 18.48 20.05 -39.72
N ASN A 50 17.78 20.18 -38.59
CA ASN A 50 17.38 21.49 -38.03
C ASN A 50 16.55 22.35 -39.02
N ILE A 51 15.62 21.72 -39.75
CA ILE A 51 14.87 22.32 -40.88
C ILE A 51 13.42 22.69 -40.49
N ASP A 52 13.06 23.96 -40.69
CA ASP A 52 11.67 24.38 -40.91
C ASP A 52 11.18 23.88 -42.30
N ALA A 53 10.48 22.75 -42.35
CA ALA A 53 9.87 22.27 -43.61
C ALA A 53 8.60 21.40 -43.41
N PRO A 54 7.43 22.01 -43.12
CA PRO A 54 6.15 21.32 -43.19
C PRO A 54 5.86 20.68 -44.58
N ARG A 55 6.45 21.24 -45.65
CA ARG A 55 6.17 20.87 -47.06
C ARG A 55 6.87 19.62 -47.62
N ARG A 56 7.79 18.96 -46.88
CA ARG A 56 8.49 17.74 -47.37
C ARG A 56 8.08 16.44 -46.66
N LEU A 57 7.32 16.50 -45.58
CA LEU A 57 6.77 15.31 -44.91
C LEU A 57 5.67 14.62 -45.74
N SER A 58 4.93 15.40 -46.55
CA SER A 58 3.80 14.90 -47.36
C SER A 58 4.18 13.91 -48.47
N SER A 59 5.42 13.91 -48.97
CA SER A 59 5.85 12.97 -50.00
C SER A 59 6.25 11.59 -49.48
N TYR A 60 6.43 11.44 -48.16
CA TYR A 60 6.78 10.19 -47.49
C TYR A 60 5.63 9.60 -46.66
N ALA A 61 4.50 10.31 -46.55
CA ALA A 61 3.30 9.88 -45.84
C ALA A 61 2.25 9.20 -46.76
N ARG A 62 2.69 8.55 -47.85
CA ARG A 62 1.85 7.61 -48.60
C ARG A 62 2.16 6.19 -48.10
N PRO A 63 1.19 5.43 -47.57
CA PRO A 63 1.41 4.02 -47.30
C PRO A 63 1.74 3.32 -48.63
N LEU A 64 2.80 2.49 -48.63
CA LEU A 64 3.34 1.89 -49.85
C LEU A 64 2.41 0.84 -50.49
N TYR A 65 1.42 0.39 -49.74
CA TYR A 65 0.26 -0.36 -50.23
C TYR A 65 -0.99 0.12 -49.48
N PRO A 66 -2.19 0.13 -50.08
CA PRO A 66 -3.41 0.23 -49.30
C PRO A 66 -3.52 -1.03 -48.43
N GLU A 67 -3.53 -0.88 -47.11
CA GLU A 67 -3.83 -2.00 -46.22
C GLU A 67 -5.20 -2.57 -46.61
N SER A 68 -5.26 -3.90 -46.77
CA SER A 68 -6.52 -4.57 -47.09
C SER A 68 -7.53 -4.28 -45.99
N ILE A 69 -8.69 -3.74 -46.36
CA ILE A 69 -9.74 -3.31 -45.42
C ILE A 69 -9.96 -4.38 -44.34
N PRO A 70 -9.78 -4.05 -43.04
CA PRO A 70 -9.91 -5.01 -41.96
C PRO A 70 -11.28 -5.69 -41.97
N ARG A 71 -11.30 -7.03 -41.96
CA ARG A 71 -12.53 -7.82 -41.94
C ARG A 71 -12.73 -8.45 -40.56
N PHE A 72 -13.86 -8.13 -39.95
CA PHE A 72 -14.24 -8.60 -38.62
C PHE A 72 -15.18 -9.79 -38.72
N LYS A 73 -15.05 -10.78 -37.83
CA LYS A 73 -15.93 -11.95 -37.78
C LYS A 73 -17.01 -11.80 -36.70
N SER A 74 -16.81 -10.89 -35.75
CA SER A 74 -17.77 -10.56 -34.70
C SER A 74 -17.74 -9.07 -34.33
N LEU A 75 -18.80 -8.60 -33.67
CA LEU A 75 -18.87 -7.26 -33.07
C LEU A 75 -17.76 -7.06 -32.01
N ASN A 76 -17.38 -8.11 -31.29
CA ASN A 76 -16.28 -8.05 -30.31
C ASN A 76 -14.93 -7.84 -31.00
N ASP A 77 -14.70 -8.47 -32.17
CA ASP A 77 -13.48 -8.26 -32.96
C ASP A 77 -13.38 -6.80 -33.43
N PHE A 78 -14.51 -6.20 -33.82
CA PHE A 78 -14.59 -4.81 -34.23
C PHE A 78 -14.36 -3.86 -33.05
N HIS A 79 -15.00 -4.08 -31.90
CA HIS A 79 -14.75 -3.27 -30.70
C HIS A 79 -13.30 -3.37 -30.20
N GLU A 80 -12.69 -4.56 -30.24
CA GLU A 80 -11.27 -4.73 -29.87
C GLU A 80 -10.35 -3.96 -30.84
N TYR A 81 -10.65 -4.02 -32.14
CA TYR A 81 -9.91 -3.26 -33.15
C TYR A 81 -10.08 -1.75 -33.02
N THR A 82 -11.31 -1.23 -32.86
CA THR A 82 -11.57 0.22 -32.76
C THR A 82 -10.93 0.81 -31.51
N ARG A 83 -11.00 0.13 -30.36
CA ARG A 83 -10.28 0.54 -29.15
C ARG A 83 -8.77 0.53 -29.34
N SER A 84 -8.22 -0.54 -29.95
CA SER A 84 -6.79 -0.59 -30.29
C SER A 84 -6.38 0.57 -31.21
N ALA A 85 -7.19 0.91 -32.21
CA ALA A 85 -6.95 2.05 -33.11
C ALA A 85 -7.02 3.40 -32.39
N THR A 86 -7.99 3.61 -31.50
CA THR A 86 -8.10 4.82 -30.66
C THR A 86 -6.88 4.99 -29.76
N VAL A 87 -6.44 3.91 -29.10
CA VAL A 87 -5.24 3.90 -28.25
C VAL A 87 -3.98 4.22 -29.07
N LYS A 88 -3.82 3.61 -30.26
CA LYS A 88 -2.74 3.93 -31.21
C LYS A 88 -2.74 5.41 -31.59
N ARG A 89 -3.93 5.97 -31.91
CA ARG A 89 -4.10 7.38 -32.28
C ARG A 89 -3.71 8.33 -31.14
N LYS A 90 -4.19 8.09 -29.91
CA LYS A 90 -3.85 8.89 -28.73
C LYS A 90 -2.34 8.94 -28.51
N LEU A 91 -1.66 7.81 -28.69
CA LEU A 91 -0.21 7.70 -28.57
C LEU A 91 0.56 8.41 -29.70
N VAL A 92 0.10 8.35 -30.95
CA VAL A 92 0.68 9.12 -32.07
C VAL A 92 0.52 10.63 -31.82
N LEU A 93 -0.64 11.06 -31.34
CA LEU A 93 -0.90 12.46 -30.95
C LEU A 93 0.01 12.90 -29.79
N GLU A 94 0.24 12.06 -28.79
CA GLU A 94 1.19 12.37 -27.71
C GLU A 94 2.63 12.50 -28.22
N GLN A 95 3.09 11.62 -29.12
CA GLN A 95 4.41 11.73 -29.73
C GLN A 95 4.55 13.00 -30.61
N ALA A 96 3.50 13.34 -31.37
CA ALA A 96 3.44 14.58 -32.15
C ALA A 96 3.47 15.82 -31.23
N ARG A 97 2.73 15.79 -30.12
CA ARG A 97 2.73 16.81 -29.06
C ARG A 97 4.14 16.96 -28.46
N PHE A 98 4.77 15.86 -28.08
CA PHE A 98 6.12 15.86 -27.49
C PHE A 98 7.15 16.59 -28.39
N ILE A 99 7.10 16.33 -29.69
CA ILE A 99 7.98 16.96 -30.69
C ILE A 99 7.61 18.42 -30.93
N SER A 100 6.35 18.71 -31.24
CA SER A 100 5.88 20.05 -31.62
C SER A 100 5.97 21.07 -30.47
N GLU A 101 5.65 20.67 -29.24
CA GLU A 101 5.77 21.49 -28.03
C GLU A 101 7.17 21.47 -27.37
N LYS A 102 8.14 20.80 -28.00
CA LYS A 102 9.57 20.77 -27.62
C LYS A 102 9.83 20.24 -26.19
N TYR A 103 9.22 19.12 -25.83
CA TYR A 103 9.35 18.54 -24.49
C TYR A 103 10.78 18.14 -24.10
N VAL A 104 11.68 17.86 -25.06
CA VAL A 104 13.12 17.69 -24.81
C VAL A 104 13.76 18.93 -24.18
N GLU A 105 13.39 20.12 -24.65
CA GLU A 105 13.87 21.39 -24.12
C GLU A 105 13.31 21.62 -22.70
N ARG A 106 12.01 21.33 -22.49
CA ARG A 106 11.36 21.39 -21.15
C ARG A 106 12.06 20.48 -20.14
N ARG A 107 12.29 19.20 -20.48
CA ARG A 107 13.02 18.22 -19.62
C ARG A 107 14.44 18.69 -19.31
N THR A 108 15.16 19.20 -20.31
CA THR A 108 16.52 19.73 -20.12
C THR A 108 16.52 20.94 -19.19
N MET A 109 15.54 21.84 -19.33
CA MET A 109 15.38 23.00 -18.46
C MET A 109 15.02 22.59 -17.03
N LEU A 110 14.08 21.66 -16.84
CA LEU A 110 13.71 21.13 -15.52
C LEU A 110 14.91 20.48 -14.82
N SER A 111 15.69 19.65 -15.52
CA SER A 111 16.90 19.04 -14.95
C SER A 111 17.92 20.09 -14.45
N LYS A 112 18.18 21.14 -15.25
CA LYS A 112 19.04 22.28 -14.86
C LYS A 112 18.45 23.05 -13.67
N ASN A 113 17.15 23.29 -13.66
CA ASN A 113 16.44 24.02 -12.61
C ASN A 113 16.45 23.28 -11.27
N ILE A 114 16.13 21.97 -11.28
CA ILE A 114 16.18 21.08 -10.11
C ILE A 114 17.61 20.99 -9.56
N SER A 115 18.61 20.84 -10.44
CA SER A 115 20.02 20.84 -10.05
C SER A 115 20.42 22.17 -9.37
N ARG A 116 19.97 23.31 -9.91
CA ARG A 116 20.26 24.64 -9.34
C ARG A 116 19.67 24.84 -7.94
N ILE A 117 18.43 24.44 -7.69
CA ILE A 117 17.81 24.60 -6.36
C ILE A 117 18.34 23.58 -5.33
N THR A 118 18.80 22.41 -5.78
CA THR A 118 19.37 21.38 -4.89
C THR A 118 20.86 21.55 -4.59
N ALA A 119 21.62 22.26 -5.44
CA ALA A 119 23.07 22.51 -5.25
C ALA A 119 23.44 23.07 -3.86
N ASN A 120 22.58 23.91 -3.28
CA ASN A 120 22.82 24.56 -1.98
C ASN A 120 22.15 23.85 -0.78
N LEU A 121 21.54 22.67 -0.94
CA LEU A 121 20.89 21.94 0.16
C LEU A 121 21.84 21.71 1.35
N TRP A 122 23.12 21.42 1.07
CA TRP A 122 24.12 21.02 2.06
C TRP A 122 25.00 22.16 2.58
N SER A 123 24.90 23.37 2.01
CA SER A 123 25.69 24.54 2.42
C SER A 123 24.98 25.38 3.50
N VAL A 124 23.65 25.29 3.60
CA VAL A 124 22.85 26.01 4.61
C VAL A 124 23.08 25.45 6.01
N VAL A 125 23.23 26.34 6.98
CA VAL A 125 23.33 26.03 8.42
C VAL A 125 22.18 26.73 9.15
N PRO A 126 21.00 26.09 9.30
CA PRO A 126 19.83 26.72 9.88
C PRO A 126 19.97 27.01 11.38
N GLU A 127 19.26 28.05 11.81
CA GLU A 127 19.07 28.42 13.22
C GLU A 127 18.47 27.26 14.02
N ARG A 128 18.69 27.23 15.34
CA ARG A 128 18.39 26.06 16.19
C ARG A 128 16.92 25.60 16.12
N GLU A 129 16.00 26.56 16.09
CA GLU A 129 14.55 26.31 16.02
C GLU A 129 14.12 25.80 14.65
N LYS A 130 14.69 26.33 13.56
CA LYS A 130 14.35 26.01 12.16
C LYS A 130 14.97 24.71 11.63
N ARG A 131 15.68 23.93 12.46
CA ARG A 131 16.40 22.73 11.98
C ARG A 131 15.49 21.59 11.56
N VAL A 132 14.36 21.42 12.24
CA VAL A 132 13.38 20.35 11.93
C VAL A 132 12.59 20.72 10.68
N GLU A 133 12.15 21.97 10.58
CA GLU A 133 11.56 22.57 9.38
C GLU A 133 12.48 22.42 8.15
N TYR A 134 13.76 22.79 8.27
CA TYR A 134 14.74 22.60 7.19
C TYR A 134 14.95 21.11 6.83
N ALA A 135 14.86 20.19 7.81
CA ALA A 135 14.90 18.76 7.54
C ALA A 135 13.68 18.26 6.76
N ASN A 136 12.48 18.81 7.01
CA ASN A 136 11.30 18.51 6.21
C ASN A 136 11.45 19.06 4.79
N TYR A 137 12.01 20.26 4.62
CA TYR A 137 12.36 20.79 3.30
C TYR A 137 13.38 19.90 2.55
N VAL A 138 14.42 19.42 3.23
CA VAL A 138 15.38 18.44 2.66
C VAL A 138 14.67 17.14 2.26
N ASN A 139 13.76 16.63 3.09
CA ASN A 139 12.96 15.44 2.81
C ASN A 139 12.15 15.62 1.51
N PHE A 140 11.29 16.65 1.47
CA PHE A 140 10.48 17.00 0.30
C PHE A 140 11.33 17.13 -0.99
N MET A 141 12.40 17.94 -0.93
CA MET A 141 13.23 18.22 -2.09
C MET A 141 13.93 17.00 -2.67
N MET A 142 14.36 16.07 -1.81
CA MET A 142 15.08 14.87 -2.24
C MET A 142 14.13 13.78 -2.76
N THR A 143 12.94 13.64 -2.18
CA THR A 143 11.88 12.77 -2.74
C THR A 143 11.45 13.27 -4.13
N TYR A 144 11.16 14.57 -4.28
CA TYR A 144 10.82 15.18 -5.57
C TYR A 144 11.92 15.00 -6.62
N LYS A 145 13.18 15.26 -6.24
CA LYS A 145 14.33 15.09 -7.14
C LYS A 145 14.48 13.63 -7.59
N GLU A 146 14.32 12.67 -6.67
CA GLU A 146 14.51 11.26 -6.99
C GLU A 146 13.43 10.74 -7.95
N MET A 147 12.16 11.08 -7.71
CA MET A 147 11.07 10.71 -8.61
C MET A 147 11.34 11.20 -10.04
N TYR A 148 11.80 12.45 -10.19
CA TYR A 148 12.17 13.03 -11.49
C TYR A 148 13.38 12.34 -12.13
N TYR A 149 14.43 12.10 -11.35
CA TYR A 149 15.65 11.44 -11.83
C TYR A 149 15.35 10.03 -12.33
N TRP A 150 14.69 9.21 -11.51
CA TRP A 150 14.45 7.81 -11.82
C TRP A 150 13.54 7.61 -13.04
N ILE A 151 12.44 8.37 -13.17
CA ILE A 151 11.59 8.25 -14.38
C ILE A 151 12.32 8.72 -15.64
N GLY A 152 13.17 9.76 -15.53
CA GLY A 152 14.03 10.20 -16.61
C GLY A 152 14.97 9.07 -17.07
N THR A 153 15.71 8.46 -16.15
CA THR A 153 16.65 7.37 -16.44
C THR A 153 15.94 6.13 -17.02
N VAL A 154 14.79 5.73 -16.48
CA VAL A 154 14.00 4.60 -17.01
C VAL A 154 13.60 4.85 -18.47
N MET A 155 13.00 6.02 -18.76
CA MET A 155 12.56 6.41 -20.10
C MET A 155 13.72 6.77 -21.06
N GLU A 156 14.94 6.93 -20.56
CA GLU A 156 16.17 6.99 -21.38
C GLU A 156 16.70 5.59 -21.69
N SER A 157 16.64 4.65 -20.74
CA SER A 157 17.16 3.29 -20.89
C SER A 157 16.33 2.40 -21.84
N GLU A 158 14.99 2.47 -21.76
CA GLU A 158 14.10 1.59 -22.53
C GLU A 158 13.98 1.93 -24.03
N PHE A 159 14.43 3.12 -24.45
CA PHE A 159 14.33 3.61 -25.84
C PHE A 159 15.68 3.62 -26.61
N ASN A 160 16.58 2.66 -26.31
CA ASN A 160 17.92 2.48 -26.89
C ASN A 160 18.92 3.62 -26.61
N ASN A 161 19.68 3.49 -25.50
CA ASN A 161 21.05 3.99 -25.30
C ASN A 161 21.47 5.23 -26.15
N GLY A 162 20.72 6.33 -26.03
CA GLY A 162 21.11 7.64 -26.58
C GLY A 162 20.56 8.07 -27.94
N LEU A 163 19.60 7.38 -28.58
CA LEU A 163 18.99 7.89 -29.82
C LEU A 163 17.64 8.60 -29.66
N ARG A 164 16.73 8.13 -28.82
CA ARG A 164 15.46 8.82 -28.47
C ARG A 164 15.08 8.50 -27.03
N SER A 165 14.38 9.42 -26.36
CA SER A 165 13.90 9.21 -24.99
C SER A 165 12.64 10.03 -24.78
N PHE A 166 11.54 9.35 -24.49
CA PHE A 166 10.21 9.94 -24.35
C PHE A 166 9.61 9.51 -23.01
N ALA A 167 9.60 10.43 -22.05
CA ALA A 167 8.64 10.35 -20.95
C ALA A 167 7.33 10.97 -21.44
N SER A 168 6.18 10.49 -20.92
CA SER A 168 4.88 11.06 -21.27
C SER A 168 4.85 12.58 -21.08
N CYS A 169 4.15 13.28 -21.97
CA CYS A 169 3.93 14.73 -21.86
C CYS A 169 3.30 15.08 -20.51
N GLU A 170 2.35 14.27 -20.02
CA GLU A 170 1.68 14.50 -18.74
C GLU A 170 2.62 14.43 -17.54
N VAL A 171 3.60 13.52 -17.56
CA VAL A 171 4.59 13.40 -16.47
C VAL A 171 5.47 14.64 -16.45
N ILE A 172 5.94 15.09 -17.61
CA ILE A 172 6.77 16.29 -17.71
C ILE A 172 5.97 17.53 -17.29
N ASP A 173 4.71 17.66 -17.72
CA ASP A 173 3.82 18.75 -17.33
C ASP A 173 3.58 18.74 -15.81
N ALA A 174 3.30 17.58 -15.19
CA ALA A 174 3.12 17.47 -13.73
C ALA A 174 4.36 17.93 -12.93
N PHE A 175 5.57 17.67 -13.43
CA PHE A 175 6.81 18.21 -12.85
C PHE A 175 7.01 19.71 -13.17
N TYR A 176 6.60 20.16 -14.35
CA TYR A 176 6.73 21.55 -14.79
C TYR A 176 5.82 22.48 -14.00
N ASP A 177 4.54 22.14 -13.90
CA ASP A 177 3.50 22.95 -13.25
C ASP A 177 3.67 23.02 -11.74
N TYR A 178 4.31 21.99 -11.15
CA TYR A 178 4.65 21.99 -9.72
C TYR A 178 5.98 22.69 -9.39
N TYR A 179 6.87 22.87 -10.37
CA TYR A 179 8.16 23.53 -10.15
C TYR A 179 8.07 24.95 -9.54
N PRO A 180 7.08 25.82 -9.86
CA PRO A 180 6.84 27.07 -9.15
C PRO A 180 6.68 26.91 -7.63
N THR A 181 5.91 25.90 -7.18
CA THR A 181 5.73 25.57 -5.75
C THR A 181 7.05 25.10 -5.14
N VAL A 182 7.74 24.17 -5.80
CA VAL A 182 9.06 23.67 -5.39
C VAL A 182 10.08 24.83 -5.27
N ARG A 183 10.03 25.80 -6.18
CA ARG A 183 10.85 27.01 -6.14
C ARG A 183 10.47 27.93 -4.98
N SER A 184 9.17 28.06 -4.66
CA SER A 184 8.68 28.79 -3.48
C SER A 184 9.22 28.18 -2.19
N CYS A 185 9.06 26.85 -2.01
CA CYS A 185 9.64 26.09 -0.89
C CYS A 185 11.18 26.24 -0.84
N SER A 186 11.86 26.29 -2.00
CA SER A 186 13.30 26.58 -2.06
C SER A 186 13.66 28.02 -1.68
N ASN A 187 12.76 28.98 -1.77
CA ASN A 187 13.03 30.35 -1.32
C ASN A 187 12.76 30.51 0.18
N SER A 188 11.65 29.95 0.68
CA SER A 188 11.28 30.02 2.11
C SER A 188 12.08 29.06 2.99
N LYS A 189 12.50 27.91 2.44
CA LYS A 189 13.00 26.72 3.16
C LYS A 189 11.96 26.07 4.08
N VAL A 190 10.68 26.33 3.81
CA VAL A 190 9.51 25.80 4.53
C VAL A 190 8.74 24.88 3.60
N VAL A 191 8.22 23.79 4.15
CA VAL A 191 7.26 22.89 3.50
C VAL A 191 6.17 22.48 4.50
N ASP A 192 4.95 22.32 4.00
CA ASP A 192 3.82 21.81 4.75
C ASP A 192 3.33 20.46 4.15
N ILE A 193 2.27 19.90 4.72
CA ILE A 193 1.73 18.60 4.30
C ILE A 193 1.15 18.62 2.88
N THR A 194 0.63 19.75 2.39
CA THR A 194 0.11 19.88 1.02
C THR A 194 1.22 19.72 0.00
N ASN A 195 2.45 20.13 0.35
CA ASN A 195 3.59 19.92 -0.51
C ASN A 195 3.93 18.44 -0.68
N PHE A 196 3.74 17.64 0.38
CA PHE A 196 3.95 16.19 0.32
C PHE A 196 2.80 15.45 -0.37
N THR A 197 1.53 15.84 -0.18
CA THR A 197 0.39 15.20 -0.87
C THR A 197 0.50 15.33 -2.39
N PHE A 198 0.97 16.46 -2.91
CA PHE A 198 1.18 16.62 -4.36
C PHE A 198 2.27 15.68 -4.94
N LEU A 199 3.21 15.18 -4.12
CA LEU A 199 4.17 14.17 -4.59
C LEU A 199 3.49 12.81 -4.86
N LEU A 200 2.38 12.49 -4.18
CA LEU A 200 1.58 11.32 -4.52
C LEU A 200 0.91 11.48 -5.89
N TYR A 201 0.42 12.68 -6.24
CA TYR A 201 -0.11 12.97 -7.57
C TYR A 201 0.95 12.85 -8.68
N ILE A 202 2.15 13.39 -8.46
CA ILE A 202 3.28 13.25 -9.40
C ILE A 202 3.64 11.78 -9.60
N ARG A 203 3.74 11.02 -8.51
CA ARG A 203 3.98 9.57 -8.56
C ARG A 203 2.88 8.84 -9.34
N ASP A 204 1.62 9.19 -9.13
CA ASP A 204 0.50 8.55 -9.82
C ASP A 204 0.63 8.73 -11.34
N ARG A 205 0.95 9.95 -11.80
CA ARG A 205 1.28 10.22 -13.22
C ARG A 205 2.47 9.39 -13.71
N ILE A 206 3.55 9.28 -12.93
CA ILE A 206 4.71 8.41 -13.25
C ILE A 206 4.25 6.97 -13.45
N THR A 207 3.46 6.42 -12.53
CA THR A 207 3.00 5.03 -12.61
C THR A 207 2.05 4.78 -13.77
N THR A 208 1.15 5.73 -14.10
CA THR A 208 0.29 5.66 -15.28
C THR A 208 1.13 5.67 -16.57
N SER A 209 2.11 6.57 -16.69
CA SER A 209 3.00 6.59 -17.86
C SER A 209 3.83 5.31 -18.01
N LEU A 210 4.27 4.68 -16.91
CA LEU A 210 4.97 3.39 -16.95
C LEU A 210 4.04 2.24 -17.34
N ARG A 211 2.84 2.20 -16.75
CA ARG A 211 1.74 1.31 -17.15
C ARG A 211 1.57 1.32 -18.68
N ASP A 212 1.29 2.51 -19.21
CA ASP A 212 0.88 2.69 -20.59
C ASP A 212 2.08 2.46 -21.53
N HIS A 213 3.30 2.80 -21.09
CA HIS A 213 4.52 2.40 -21.79
C HIS A 213 4.64 0.87 -21.94
N TYR A 214 4.47 0.10 -20.87
CA TYR A 214 4.71 -1.35 -20.89
C TYR A 214 3.55 -2.19 -21.43
N ARG A 215 2.29 -1.75 -21.30
CA ARG A 215 1.11 -2.48 -21.80
C ARG A 215 0.63 -2.04 -23.17
N ILE A 216 0.92 -0.81 -23.58
CA ILE A 216 0.45 -0.25 -24.86
C ILE A 216 1.64 -0.01 -25.79
N LEU A 217 2.52 0.93 -25.45
CA LEU A 217 3.56 1.41 -26.36
C LEU A 217 4.57 0.32 -26.74
N LEU A 218 5.07 -0.43 -25.77
CA LEU A 218 6.10 -1.45 -26.00
C LEU A 218 5.56 -2.63 -26.85
N PRO A 219 4.37 -3.21 -26.58
CA PRO A 219 3.73 -4.16 -27.50
C PRO A 219 3.49 -3.59 -28.91
N MET A 220 3.00 -2.34 -29.02
CA MET A 220 2.83 -1.68 -30.33
C MET A 220 4.13 -1.62 -31.13
N LEU A 221 5.23 -1.16 -30.51
CA LEU A 221 6.54 -1.07 -31.17
C LEU A 221 7.08 -2.44 -31.62
N ARG A 222 6.68 -3.52 -30.94
CA ARG A 222 7.04 -4.90 -31.27
C ARG A 222 6.09 -5.57 -32.26
N ARG A 223 5.03 -4.88 -32.71
CA ARG A 223 3.93 -5.45 -33.52
C ARG A 223 3.21 -6.62 -32.79
N GLU A 224 3.25 -6.63 -31.46
CA GLU A 224 2.51 -7.56 -30.61
C GLU A 224 1.05 -7.09 -30.47
N LYS A 225 0.15 -8.00 -30.07
CA LYS A 225 -1.25 -7.63 -29.80
C LYS A 225 -1.30 -6.67 -28.60
N VAL A 226 -1.79 -5.46 -28.81
CA VAL A 226 -2.11 -4.53 -27.72
C VAL A 226 -3.28 -5.12 -26.92
N ILE A 227 -3.01 -5.51 -25.68
CA ILE A 227 -4.05 -5.92 -24.74
C ILE A 227 -4.40 -4.67 -23.94
N GLU A 228 -5.63 -4.22 -24.10
CA GLU A 228 -6.13 -3.00 -23.45
C GLU A 228 -6.05 -3.10 -21.91
N TYR A 229 -6.14 -1.96 -21.25
CA TYR A 229 -6.64 -1.94 -19.88
C TYR A 229 -8.11 -2.33 -19.89
N ASP A 230 -8.48 -3.23 -19.00
CA ASP A 230 -9.87 -3.39 -18.63
C ASP A 230 -10.35 -2.06 -18.01
N SER A 231 -11.45 -1.51 -18.54
CA SER A 231 -11.95 -0.17 -18.18
C SER A 231 -12.63 -0.11 -16.80
N ARG A 232 -12.69 -1.23 -16.07
CA ARG A 232 -13.18 -1.27 -14.69
C ARG A 232 -12.31 -0.41 -13.77
N ASN A 233 -12.96 0.40 -12.93
CA ASN A 233 -12.30 1.19 -11.89
C ASN A 233 -11.73 0.28 -10.79
N PHE A 234 -10.52 -0.21 -10.99
CA PHE A 234 -9.82 -1.05 -10.02
C PHE A 234 -9.39 -0.25 -8.78
N GLU A 235 -10.08 -0.45 -7.67
CA GLU A 235 -9.64 0.06 -6.37
C GLU A 235 -8.35 -0.65 -5.92
N LYS A 236 -7.30 0.13 -5.59
CA LYS A 236 -6.01 -0.39 -5.12
C LYS A 236 -5.64 0.16 -3.74
N TYR A 237 -5.48 -0.73 -2.78
CA TYR A 237 -5.02 -0.49 -1.42
C TYR A 237 -3.50 -0.21 -1.36
N GLN A 238 -3.14 0.99 -0.91
CA GLN A 238 -1.79 1.58 -0.92
C GLN A 238 -1.42 2.12 0.48
N PRO A 239 -1.12 1.25 1.47
CA PRO A 239 -0.94 1.67 2.86
C PRO A 239 0.24 2.60 3.12
N PHE A 240 1.33 2.45 2.35
CA PHE A 240 2.55 3.22 2.59
C PHE A 240 2.36 4.72 2.34
N ASP A 241 1.52 5.11 1.38
CA ASP A 241 1.22 6.49 0.99
C ASP A 241 0.95 7.38 2.21
N TYR A 242 -0.05 6.98 2.98
CA TYR A 242 -0.56 7.74 4.11
C TYR A 242 0.28 7.52 5.37
N GLU A 243 0.95 6.37 5.48
CA GLU A 243 1.97 6.13 6.49
C GLU A 243 3.25 6.97 6.29
N TRP A 244 3.57 7.32 5.05
CA TRP A 244 4.65 8.21 4.65
C TRP A 244 4.27 9.69 4.81
N LEU A 245 3.04 10.08 4.43
CA LEU A 245 2.49 11.42 4.69
C LEU A 245 2.48 11.71 6.20
N ALA A 246 1.84 10.84 6.98
CA ALA A 246 1.78 10.92 8.43
C ALA A 246 3.17 10.77 9.10
N GLY A 247 4.13 10.15 8.39
CA GLY A 247 5.54 10.08 8.80
C GLY A 247 6.35 11.33 8.47
N SER A 248 5.88 12.17 7.54
CA SER A 248 6.53 13.41 7.09
C SER A 248 6.05 14.64 7.86
N VAL A 249 4.85 14.58 8.46
CA VAL A 249 4.45 15.49 9.55
C VAL A 249 5.06 14.99 10.86
N VAL A 250 5.83 15.85 11.54
CA VAL A 250 6.59 15.50 12.76
C VAL A 250 6.38 16.49 13.92
N SER A 251 5.50 17.46 13.76
CA SER A 251 5.15 18.46 14.78
C SER A 251 3.94 19.28 14.32
N GLY A 252 3.03 19.64 15.24
CA GLY A 252 1.99 20.64 15.02
C GLY A 252 0.61 20.22 15.57
N GLU A 253 -0.38 21.09 15.35
CA GLU A 253 -1.78 20.91 15.82
C GLU A 253 -2.38 19.54 15.45
N TYR A 254 -2.04 19.02 14.27
CA TYR A 254 -2.59 17.78 13.72
C TYR A 254 -1.74 16.52 14.02
N GLU A 255 -0.65 16.63 14.78
CA GLU A 255 0.28 15.52 15.03
C GLU A 255 -0.41 14.31 15.69
N LEU A 256 -1.39 14.56 16.56
CA LEU A 256 -2.16 13.52 17.24
C LEU A 256 -3.03 12.69 16.26
N ALA A 257 -3.68 13.34 15.29
CA ALA A 257 -4.47 12.64 14.28
C ALA A 257 -3.59 11.72 13.40
N PHE A 258 -2.44 12.22 12.95
CA PHE A 258 -1.46 11.41 12.22
C PHE A 258 -0.91 10.25 13.06
N ALA A 259 -0.64 10.46 14.36
CA ALA A 259 -0.19 9.40 15.26
C ALA A 259 -1.26 8.32 15.50
N LYS A 260 -2.52 8.71 15.69
CA LYS A 260 -3.66 7.79 15.78
C LYS A 260 -3.79 6.95 14.50
N PHE A 261 -3.77 7.59 13.32
CA PHE A 261 -3.86 6.91 12.03
C PHE A 261 -2.77 5.85 11.82
N ILE A 262 -1.49 6.22 11.97
CA ILE A 262 -0.37 5.28 11.80
C ILE A 262 -0.54 4.08 12.73
N THR A 263 -1.01 4.33 13.96
CA THR A 263 -1.18 3.27 14.97
C THR A 263 -2.25 2.28 14.56
N ILE A 264 -3.44 2.74 14.19
CA ILE A 264 -4.53 1.86 13.71
C ILE A 264 -4.06 1.09 12.47
N ALA A 265 -3.46 1.79 11.50
CA ALA A 265 -2.97 1.21 10.26
C ALA A 265 -1.94 0.08 10.49
N ARG A 266 -0.90 0.33 11.30
CA ARG A 266 0.15 -0.66 11.58
C ARG A 266 -0.33 -1.84 12.41
N MET A 267 -1.24 -1.64 13.36
CA MET A 267 -1.82 -2.75 14.12
C MET A 267 -2.64 -3.66 13.22
N ASN A 268 -3.51 -3.10 12.37
CA ASN A 268 -4.26 -3.88 11.40
C ASN A 268 -3.36 -4.66 10.43
N GLN A 269 -2.32 -4.02 9.87
CA GLN A 269 -1.39 -4.67 8.94
C GLN A 269 -0.69 -5.88 9.57
N LEU A 270 -0.12 -5.71 10.77
CA LEU A 270 0.56 -6.79 11.49
C LEU A 270 -0.40 -7.93 11.86
N GLU A 271 -1.63 -7.61 12.27
CA GLU A 271 -2.64 -8.63 12.57
C GLU A 271 -3.09 -9.37 11.31
N MET A 272 -3.26 -8.70 10.15
CA MET A 272 -3.49 -9.37 8.87
C MET A 272 -2.33 -10.29 8.47
N SER A 273 -1.07 -9.87 8.64
CA SER A 273 0.11 -10.69 8.35
C SER A 273 0.19 -11.93 9.26
N ILE A 274 -0.17 -11.81 10.54
CA ILE A 274 -0.28 -12.94 11.47
C ILE A 274 -1.42 -13.89 11.07
N THR A 275 -2.60 -13.37 10.72
CA THR A 275 -3.72 -14.23 10.28
C THR A 275 -3.38 -14.96 8.98
N ARG A 276 -2.77 -14.29 7.99
CA ARG A 276 -2.30 -14.94 6.76
C ARG A 276 -1.26 -16.03 7.02
N ALA A 277 -0.26 -15.76 7.88
CA ALA A 277 0.69 -16.79 8.31
C ALA A 277 0.00 -17.96 9.05
N SER A 278 -1.09 -17.69 9.77
CA SER A 278 -1.88 -18.72 10.46
C SER A 278 -2.74 -19.55 9.50
N ILE A 279 -3.25 -18.96 8.42
CA ILE A 279 -3.95 -19.68 7.34
C ILE A 279 -2.99 -20.66 6.66
N VAL A 280 -1.79 -20.20 6.29
CA VAL A 280 -0.75 -21.07 5.71
C VAL A 280 -0.34 -22.19 6.66
N ALA A 281 -0.21 -21.89 7.96
CA ALA A 281 0.08 -22.90 8.96
C ALA A 281 -1.02 -23.97 9.04
N ALA A 282 -2.30 -23.57 9.00
CA ALA A 282 -3.42 -24.50 9.00
C ALA A 282 -3.49 -25.35 7.72
N GLU A 283 -3.33 -24.74 6.54
CA GLU A 283 -3.26 -25.44 5.24
C GLU A 283 -2.11 -26.46 5.17
N GLN A 284 -1.00 -26.20 5.85
CA GLN A 284 0.15 -27.11 5.95
C GLN A 284 0.07 -28.08 7.14
N GLU A 285 -1.07 -28.17 7.85
CA GLU A 285 -1.29 -29.00 9.04
C GLU A 285 -0.26 -28.74 10.17
N LYS A 286 0.15 -27.48 10.36
CA LYS A 286 1.12 -27.05 11.38
C LYS A 286 0.45 -26.34 12.55
N GLU A 287 0.56 -26.95 13.74
CA GLU A 287 0.10 -26.33 14.99
C GLU A 287 1.00 -25.16 15.42
N LEU A 288 0.42 -23.96 15.60
CA LEU A 288 1.11 -22.78 16.16
C LEU A 288 1.25 -22.88 17.70
N ASN A 289 2.03 -23.86 18.15
CA ASN A 289 2.22 -24.23 19.57
C ASN A 289 3.18 -23.31 20.35
N PHE A 290 2.93 -22.02 20.37
CA PHE A 290 3.68 -21.08 21.20
C PHE A 290 2.77 -20.09 21.92
N LEU A 291 3.20 -19.68 23.12
CA LEU A 291 2.49 -18.70 23.93
C LEU A 291 2.55 -17.32 23.26
N TRP A 292 1.42 -16.81 22.79
CA TRP A 292 1.29 -15.48 22.20
C TRP A 292 1.71 -14.38 23.18
N ASN A 293 2.23 -13.26 22.67
CA ASN A 293 2.59 -12.15 23.56
C ASN A 293 1.31 -11.46 24.08
N PRO A 294 1.20 -11.15 25.38
CA PRO A 294 0.06 -10.38 25.89
C PRO A 294 -0.09 -9.04 25.14
N LYS A 295 -1.28 -8.72 24.66
CA LYS A 295 -1.51 -7.48 23.89
C LYS A 295 -1.70 -6.32 24.85
N THR A 296 -0.84 -5.32 24.78
CA THR A 296 -0.94 -4.11 25.59
C THR A 296 -2.05 -3.22 25.04
N PRO A 297 -3.07 -2.82 25.84
CA PRO A 297 -4.13 -1.94 25.37
C PRO A 297 -3.56 -0.56 25.02
N PHE A 298 -4.23 0.14 24.09
CA PHE A 298 -3.92 1.53 23.77
C PHE A 298 -4.69 2.48 24.72
N PRO A 299 -4.18 3.70 24.98
CA PRO A 299 -4.95 4.72 25.68
C PRO A 299 -6.26 5.00 24.96
N ARG A 300 -7.40 4.92 25.66
CA ARG A 300 -8.73 5.15 25.06
C ARG A 300 -8.92 6.60 24.60
N THR A 301 -8.42 7.55 25.38
CA THR A 301 -8.54 9.00 25.12
C THR A 301 -7.14 9.65 25.07
N PRO A 302 -6.34 9.39 24.03
CA PRO A 302 -4.99 9.93 23.94
C PRO A 302 -5.04 11.43 23.64
N THR A 303 -4.35 12.23 24.45
CA THR A 303 -4.24 13.69 24.30
C THR A 303 -2.89 14.15 23.74
N ASP A 304 -1.90 13.25 23.63
CA ASP A 304 -0.54 13.55 23.18
C ASP A 304 -0.06 12.49 22.17
N ALA A 305 0.41 12.96 21.00
CA ALA A 305 0.92 12.15 19.92
C ALA A 305 2.15 11.31 20.32
N LYS A 306 2.97 11.80 21.24
CA LYS A 306 4.16 11.12 21.77
C LYS A 306 3.79 9.81 22.44
N TRP A 307 2.80 9.83 23.33
CA TRP A 307 2.38 8.63 24.06
C TRP A 307 1.72 7.59 23.15
N VAL A 308 0.97 8.03 22.14
CA VAL A 308 0.44 7.15 21.08
C VAL A 308 1.59 6.47 20.32
N ALA A 309 2.61 7.22 19.91
CA ALA A 309 3.77 6.68 19.18
C ALA A 309 4.63 5.72 20.03
N GLU A 310 4.77 5.98 21.34
CA GLU A 310 5.47 5.09 22.27
C GLU A 310 4.66 3.80 22.54
N SER A 311 3.34 3.91 22.71
CA SER A 311 2.42 2.75 22.80
C SER A 311 2.54 1.85 21.57
N LEU A 312 2.46 2.46 20.37
CA LEU A 312 2.63 1.77 19.09
C LEU A 312 3.96 1.01 19.05
N GLN A 313 5.07 1.63 19.44
CA GLN A 313 6.39 0.98 19.39
C GLN A 313 6.48 -0.26 20.30
N VAL A 314 5.77 -0.28 21.44
CA VAL A 314 5.72 -1.44 22.34
C VAL A 314 4.87 -2.56 21.75
N THR A 315 3.65 -2.25 21.27
CA THR A 315 2.72 -3.23 20.73
C THR A 315 3.21 -3.81 19.40
N GLU A 316 3.72 -2.97 18.49
CA GLU A 316 4.31 -3.37 17.21
C GLU A 316 5.45 -4.38 17.41
N ARG A 317 6.34 -4.13 18.38
CA ARG A 317 7.46 -5.05 18.67
C ARG A 317 6.97 -6.44 19.10
N ARG A 318 5.84 -6.54 19.81
CA ARG A 318 5.24 -7.81 20.25
C ARG A 318 4.60 -8.56 19.10
N LEU A 319 3.79 -7.87 18.29
CA LEU A 319 3.15 -8.47 17.12
C LEU A 319 4.19 -8.93 16.09
N ARG A 320 5.28 -8.18 15.87
CA ARG A 320 6.42 -8.64 15.05
C ARG A 320 7.09 -9.90 15.63
N GLN A 321 7.22 -10.03 16.94
CA GLN A 321 7.74 -11.26 17.57
C GLN A 321 6.79 -12.44 17.39
N ASP A 322 5.48 -12.21 17.44
CA ASP A 322 4.46 -13.23 17.17
C ASP A 322 4.48 -13.66 15.69
N PHE A 323 4.55 -12.71 14.76
CA PHE A 323 4.72 -12.95 13.34
C PHE A 323 6.00 -13.76 13.04
N VAL A 324 7.15 -13.39 13.62
CA VAL A 324 8.41 -14.13 13.44
C VAL A 324 8.30 -15.58 13.93
N ARG A 325 7.50 -15.85 14.97
CA ARG A 325 7.22 -17.21 15.43
C ARG A 325 6.30 -17.97 14.47
N CYS A 326 5.25 -17.35 13.96
CA CYS A 326 4.40 -17.92 12.90
C CYS A 326 5.23 -18.26 11.65
N HIS A 327 5.97 -17.27 11.15
CA HIS A 327 6.86 -17.39 9.99
C HIS A 327 7.90 -18.49 10.17
N LYS A 328 8.46 -18.65 11.38
CA LYS A 328 9.40 -19.75 11.65
C LYS A 328 8.74 -21.12 11.46
N VAL A 329 7.50 -21.31 11.92
CA VAL A 329 6.78 -22.59 11.77
C VAL A 329 6.52 -22.89 10.29
N ILE A 330 5.85 -21.98 9.56
CA ILE A 330 5.50 -22.20 8.14
C ILE A 330 6.73 -22.35 7.23
N LYS A 331 7.88 -21.77 7.62
CA LYS A 331 9.11 -21.88 6.85
C LYS A 331 9.99 -23.08 7.22
N THR A 332 10.20 -23.33 8.52
CA THR A 332 11.17 -24.34 8.99
C THR A 332 10.56 -25.73 9.04
N ASP A 333 9.29 -25.79 9.43
CA ASP A 333 8.55 -27.04 9.65
C ASP A 333 7.57 -27.32 8.50
N GLY A 334 7.38 -26.34 7.60
CA GLY A 334 6.53 -26.36 6.40
C GLY A 334 7.32 -26.21 5.09
N ASN A 335 6.67 -25.68 4.03
CA ASN A 335 7.27 -25.50 2.70
C ASN A 335 7.76 -24.06 2.49
N GLU A 336 9.08 -23.84 2.48
CA GLU A 336 9.65 -22.50 2.29
C GLU A 336 9.47 -21.90 0.87
N ASN A 337 9.16 -22.74 -0.13
CA ASN A 337 8.97 -22.34 -1.53
C ASN A 337 7.49 -22.20 -1.93
N ASP A 338 6.59 -22.25 -0.95
CA ASP A 338 5.16 -22.00 -1.12
C ASP A 338 4.91 -20.52 -1.45
N ASP A 339 4.15 -20.23 -2.52
CA ASP A 339 3.88 -18.87 -2.97
C ASP A 339 3.20 -18.01 -1.89
N ASN A 340 2.34 -18.59 -1.04
CA ASN A 340 1.70 -17.89 0.07
C ASN A 340 2.72 -17.58 1.18
N VAL A 341 3.67 -18.49 1.47
CA VAL A 341 4.79 -18.22 2.40
C VAL A 341 5.64 -17.07 1.86
N VAL A 342 6.04 -17.11 0.58
CA VAL A 342 6.85 -16.07 -0.06
C VAL A 342 6.13 -14.72 -0.07
N TYR A 343 4.82 -14.71 -0.38
CA TYR A 343 3.99 -13.52 -0.37
C TYR A 343 3.91 -12.88 1.01
N VAL A 344 3.50 -13.63 2.04
CA VAL A 344 3.35 -13.14 3.43
C VAL A 344 4.68 -12.60 3.97
N THR A 345 5.76 -13.32 3.69
CA THR A 345 7.12 -12.93 4.09
C THR A 345 7.54 -11.61 3.45
N SER A 346 7.30 -11.45 2.14
CA SER A 346 7.75 -10.29 1.37
C SER A 346 6.89 -9.05 1.66
N LEU A 347 5.58 -9.22 1.82
CA LEU A 347 4.66 -8.15 2.20
C LEU A 347 5.00 -7.59 3.59
N GLU A 348 5.17 -8.45 4.60
CA GLU A 348 5.51 -7.96 5.94
C GLU A 348 6.91 -7.33 5.98
N GLN A 349 7.90 -7.92 5.29
CA GLN A 349 9.24 -7.32 5.22
C GLN A 349 9.23 -5.94 4.57
N PHE A 350 8.42 -5.71 3.53
CA PHE A 350 8.28 -4.39 2.92
C PHE A 350 7.65 -3.38 3.90
N ASN A 351 6.54 -3.76 4.56
CA ASN A 351 5.86 -2.92 5.53
C ASN A 351 6.78 -2.56 6.72
N ASP A 352 7.48 -3.56 7.25
CA ASP A 352 8.45 -3.41 8.34
C ASP A 352 9.63 -2.50 7.95
N PHE A 353 10.10 -2.61 6.70
CA PHE A 353 11.15 -1.78 6.14
C PHE A 353 10.73 -0.32 6.01
N CYS A 354 9.54 -0.06 5.47
CA CYS A 354 8.95 1.28 5.41
C CYS A 354 8.84 1.93 6.80
N GLY A 355 8.38 1.16 7.80
CA GLY A 355 8.39 1.58 9.20
C GLY A 355 9.80 1.91 9.72
N ALA A 356 10.81 1.10 9.36
CA ALA A 356 12.20 1.34 9.76
C ALA A 356 12.81 2.60 9.13
N VAL A 357 12.49 2.92 7.87
CA VAL A 357 12.89 4.17 7.19
C VAL A 357 12.32 5.38 7.93
N ARG A 358 11.01 5.39 8.22
CA ARG A 358 10.34 6.43 9.01
C ARG A 358 10.96 6.61 10.39
N VAL A 359 11.15 5.52 11.13
CA VAL A 359 11.73 5.56 12.49
C VAL A 359 13.18 6.09 12.48
N LYS A 360 13.99 5.68 11.50
CA LYS A 360 15.36 6.18 11.36
C LYS A 360 15.39 7.68 11.04
N LYS A 361 14.53 8.14 10.12
CA LYS A 361 14.41 9.57 9.79
C LYS A 361 14.00 10.40 11.00
N ARG A 362 12.93 9.99 11.72
CA ARG A 362 12.45 10.65 12.95
C ARG A 362 13.53 10.68 14.05
N LYS A 363 14.27 9.57 14.24
CA LYS A 363 15.41 9.53 15.18
C LYS A 363 16.48 10.56 14.84
N VAL A 364 16.85 10.72 13.57
CA VAL A 364 17.83 11.73 13.14
C VAL A 364 17.28 13.14 13.35
N MET A 365 16.03 13.41 12.94
CA MET A 365 15.34 14.69 13.14
C MET A 365 15.34 15.12 14.62
N ASN A 366 14.98 14.22 15.54
CA ASN A 366 14.97 14.49 16.98
C ASN A 366 16.35 14.88 17.54
N THR A 367 17.46 14.48 16.90
CA THR A 367 18.82 14.90 17.32
C THR A 367 19.23 16.28 16.79
N LEU A 368 18.58 16.81 15.73
CA LEU A 368 19.00 18.06 15.08
C LEU A 368 18.98 19.27 16.03
N PHE A 369 17.98 19.36 16.92
CA PHE A 369 17.86 20.47 17.87
C PHE A 369 19.03 20.58 18.86
N ARG A 370 19.73 19.47 19.11
CA ARG A 370 20.89 19.38 20.03
C ARG A 370 22.23 19.22 19.31
N ALA A 371 22.24 18.94 18.01
CA ALA A 371 23.45 18.72 17.22
C ALA A 371 24.37 19.97 17.14
N HIS A 372 25.68 19.75 17.09
CA HIS A 372 26.66 20.80 16.83
C HIS A 372 26.63 21.21 15.34
N LYS A 373 27.04 22.46 15.02
CA LYS A 373 26.95 23.01 13.64
C LYS A 373 27.68 22.15 12.59
N ASN A 374 28.81 21.55 12.96
CA ASN A 374 29.59 20.65 12.10
C ASN A 374 28.88 19.31 11.80
N GLN A 375 27.95 18.87 12.67
CA GLN A 375 27.18 17.62 12.51
C GLN A 375 25.83 17.82 11.78
N LEU A 376 25.47 19.06 11.41
CA LEU A 376 24.18 19.30 10.73
C LEU A 376 24.18 18.77 9.30
N LYS A 377 25.27 18.99 8.54
CA LYS A 377 25.38 18.55 7.14
C LYS A 377 25.20 17.03 6.99
N GLN A 378 25.90 16.24 7.80
CA GLN A 378 25.81 14.77 7.75
C GLN A 378 24.40 14.27 8.09
N LYS A 379 23.72 14.90 9.06
CA LYS A 379 22.34 14.54 9.46
C LYS A 379 21.32 14.90 8.37
N PHE A 380 21.46 16.06 7.73
CA PHE A 380 20.61 16.41 6.58
C PHE A 380 20.85 15.48 5.38
N ARG A 381 22.09 15.04 5.13
CA ARG A 381 22.38 14.04 4.08
C ARG A 381 21.76 12.68 4.37
N VAL A 382 21.82 12.20 5.62
CA VAL A 382 21.09 10.98 6.04
C VAL A 382 19.59 11.11 5.76
N ILE A 383 18.98 12.25 6.10
CA ILE A 383 17.55 12.49 5.81
C ILE A 383 17.30 12.52 4.30
N GLY A 384 18.15 13.19 3.52
CA GLY A 384 18.04 13.26 2.06
C GLY A 384 18.16 11.90 1.37
N LEU A 385 19.05 11.02 1.83
CA LEU A 385 19.19 9.66 1.30
C LEU A 385 17.98 8.77 1.64
N LEU A 386 17.44 8.90 2.86
CA LEU A 386 16.18 8.22 3.22
C LEU A 386 14.99 8.76 2.44
N ALA A 387 15.00 10.04 2.06
CA ALA A 387 13.95 10.66 1.25
C ALA A 387 14.03 10.30 -0.25
N THR A 388 15.25 10.12 -0.78
CA THR A 388 15.52 9.46 -2.06
C THR A 388 14.95 8.04 -2.05
N LEU A 389 15.27 7.25 -1.02
CA LEU A 389 14.71 5.91 -0.85
C LEU A 389 13.17 5.91 -0.80
N ASP A 390 12.54 6.82 -0.06
CA ASP A 390 11.07 6.95 -0.05
C ASP A 390 10.48 7.23 -1.44
N GLY A 391 11.12 8.08 -2.26
CA GLY A 391 10.64 8.38 -3.61
C GLY A 391 10.53 7.12 -4.49
N LEU A 392 11.50 6.23 -4.36
CA LEU A 392 11.52 4.93 -5.03
C LEU A 392 10.49 3.94 -4.43
N LEU A 393 10.38 3.89 -3.10
CA LEU A 393 9.41 3.01 -2.40
C LEU A 393 7.95 3.41 -2.67
N LEU A 394 7.66 4.71 -2.78
CA LEU A 394 6.34 5.25 -3.10
C LEU A 394 5.88 4.78 -4.48
N ILE A 395 6.73 4.90 -5.51
CA ILE A 395 6.46 4.38 -6.85
C ILE A 395 6.23 2.87 -6.78
N LEU A 396 7.10 2.13 -6.09
CA LEU A 396 7.01 0.68 -5.98
C LEU A 396 5.70 0.22 -5.31
N GLN A 397 5.25 0.87 -4.22
CA GLN A 397 3.97 0.55 -3.57
C GLN A 397 2.76 0.89 -4.45
N LYS A 398 2.84 1.92 -5.29
CA LYS A 398 1.77 2.29 -6.21
C LYS A 398 1.60 1.25 -7.33
N VAL A 399 2.70 0.71 -7.83
CA VAL A 399 2.72 -0.39 -8.81
C VAL A 399 2.18 -1.68 -8.19
N PHE A 400 2.77 -2.13 -7.08
CA PHE A 400 2.42 -3.36 -6.35
C PHE A 400 1.27 -3.17 -5.34
N GLY A 401 0.42 -2.16 -5.54
CA GLY A 401 -0.76 -1.92 -4.70
C GLY A 401 -1.75 -3.08 -4.80
N LEU A 402 -2.27 -3.55 -3.66
CA LEU A 402 -3.19 -4.69 -3.63
C LEU A 402 -4.56 -4.26 -4.18
N TYR A 403 -5.16 -5.07 -5.04
CA TYR A 403 -6.54 -4.86 -5.48
C TYR A 403 -7.50 -5.08 -4.30
N ALA A 404 -8.52 -4.23 -4.18
CA ALA A 404 -9.61 -4.38 -3.24
C ALA A 404 -10.86 -4.90 -3.95
N ASP A 405 -11.27 -6.13 -3.62
CA ASP A 405 -12.42 -6.81 -4.21
C ASP A 405 -13.35 -7.34 -3.11
N LYS A 406 -14.66 -7.28 -3.37
CA LYS A 406 -15.71 -7.62 -2.39
C LYS A 406 -15.61 -9.06 -1.85
N GLU A 407 -15.22 -10.02 -2.68
CA GLU A 407 -15.20 -11.45 -2.34
C GLU A 407 -13.79 -11.93 -1.98
N LYS A 408 -12.81 -11.48 -2.77
CA LYS A 408 -11.41 -11.90 -2.69
C LYS A 408 -10.60 -11.06 -1.71
N GLY A 409 -11.13 -9.93 -1.26
CA GLY A 409 -10.51 -9.01 -0.33
C GLY A 409 -9.29 -8.30 -0.92
N LEU A 410 -8.24 -8.16 -0.11
CA LEU A 410 -7.00 -7.50 -0.53
C LEU A 410 -6.01 -8.50 -1.16
N TYR A 411 -5.86 -8.47 -2.48
CA TYR A 411 -5.06 -9.44 -3.25
C TYR A 411 -4.03 -8.81 -4.22
N GLY A 412 -2.97 -9.53 -4.59
CA GLY A 412 -1.95 -9.02 -5.53
C GLY A 412 -0.71 -9.91 -5.71
N GLU A 413 0.40 -9.31 -6.14
CA GLU A 413 1.76 -9.88 -6.06
C GLU A 413 2.54 -9.11 -4.97
N ALA A 414 3.38 -9.79 -4.19
CA ALA A 414 4.25 -9.12 -3.24
C ALA A 414 5.48 -8.53 -3.94
N ILE A 415 6.04 -7.46 -3.37
CA ILE A 415 7.25 -6.82 -3.89
C ILE A 415 8.43 -7.83 -3.90
N PRO A 416 9.15 -8.00 -5.04
CA PRO A 416 10.18 -9.02 -5.15
C PRO A 416 11.32 -8.85 -4.13
N GLN A 417 11.70 -9.97 -3.49
CA GLN A 417 12.78 -10.06 -2.50
C GLN A 417 14.12 -9.44 -2.96
N ILE A 418 14.44 -9.48 -4.25
CA ILE A 418 15.65 -8.86 -4.82
C ILE A 418 15.63 -7.33 -4.70
N VAL A 419 14.45 -6.70 -4.77
CA VAL A 419 14.27 -5.26 -4.59
C VAL A 419 14.37 -4.90 -3.11
N LEU A 420 13.70 -5.67 -2.24
CA LEU A 420 13.74 -5.48 -0.79
C LEU A 420 15.17 -5.53 -0.23
N LYS A 421 15.97 -6.51 -0.70
CA LYS A 421 17.39 -6.63 -0.29
C LYS A 421 18.21 -5.41 -0.70
N ALA A 422 18.11 -4.97 -1.95
CA ALA A 422 18.81 -3.77 -2.43
C ALA A 422 18.41 -2.51 -1.64
N ALA A 423 17.12 -2.36 -1.32
CA ALA A 423 16.61 -1.24 -0.53
C ALA A 423 17.16 -1.27 0.91
N VAL A 424 17.16 -2.45 1.52
CA VAL A 424 17.74 -2.69 2.85
C VAL A 424 19.24 -2.39 2.90
N ASP A 425 19.98 -2.66 1.83
CA ASP A 425 21.42 -2.39 1.79
C ASP A 425 21.72 -0.89 1.67
N VAL A 426 21.00 -0.13 0.84
CA VAL A 426 21.03 1.35 0.85
C VAL A 426 20.71 1.89 2.24
N PHE A 427 19.67 1.37 2.89
CA PHE A 427 19.27 1.79 4.24
C PHE A 427 20.34 1.50 5.29
N LYS A 428 21.04 0.36 5.23
CA LYS A 428 22.15 0.02 6.13
C LYS A 428 23.34 0.96 5.95
N LEU A 429 23.75 1.22 4.70
CA LEU A 429 24.89 2.08 4.37
C LEU A 429 24.64 3.56 4.70
N THR A 430 23.38 3.99 4.73
CA THR A 430 23.00 5.37 5.07
C THR A 430 23.22 5.65 6.57
N THR A 431 24.44 6.01 6.97
CA THR A 431 24.80 6.38 8.35
C THR A 431 25.50 7.75 8.42
N GLU A 432 25.57 8.35 9.61
CA GLU A 432 26.23 9.65 9.79
C GLU A 432 27.74 9.59 9.46
N GLU A 433 28.37 8.46 9.77
CA GLU A 433 29.79 8.17 9.53
C GLU A 433 30.14 8.02 8.04
N ARG A 434 29.15 7.71 7.19
CA ARG A 434 29.30 7.69 5.72
C ARG A 434 28.83 8.99 5.07
N CYS A 435 27.94 9.74 5.72
CA CYS A 435 27.39 11.00 5.20
C CYS A 435 28.20 12.27 5.56
N TYR A 436 29.38 12.15 6.18
CA TYR A 436 30.18 13.32 6.60
C TYR A 436 30.81 14.10 5.44
N ARG A 437 31.13 13.43 4.32
CA ARG A 437 31.77 14.05 3.15
C ARG A 437 30.79 14.85 2.31
N ASP A 438 31.31 15.86 1.60
CA ASP A 438 30.50 16.71 0.71
C ASP A 438 30.10 16.02 -0.60
N THR A 439 30.90 15.04 -1.05
CA THR A 439 30.52 14.06 -2.08
C THR A 439 29.73 12.90 -1.48
N LEU A 440 28.84 12.28 -2.27
CA LEU A 440 28.21 11.03 -1.89
C LEU A 440 29.26 9.92 -1.72
N ASP A 441 29.01 8.99 -0.78
CA ASP A 441 29.82 7.80 -0.57
C ASP A 441 29.62 6.82 -1.72
N SER A 442 30.70 6.32 -2.34
CA SER A 442 30.62 5.52 -3.57
C SER A 442 29.89 4.19 -3.39
N GLU A 443 29.92 3.59 -2.20
CA GLU A 443 29.15 2.38 -1.91
C GLU A 443 27.65 2.67 -1.78
N ILE A 444 27.27 3.84 -1.23
CA ILE A 444 25.86 4.28 -1.22
C ILE A 444 25.37 4.56 -2.64
N ASP A 445 26.18 5.22 -3.47
CA ASP A 445 25.84 5.54 -4.87
C ASP A 445 25.65 4.26 -5.70
N GLN A 446 26.58 3.31 -5.61
CA GLN A 446 26.46 2.00 -6.27
C GLN A 446 25.24 1.20 -5.78
N ALA A 447 24.94 1.23 -4.48
CA ALA A 447 23.76 0.57 -3.92
C ALA A 447 22.45 1.24 -4.39
N LEU A 448 22.42 2.56 -4.54
CA LEU A 448 21.28 3.30 -5.11
C LEU A 448 21.06 2.95 -6.58
N GLU A 449 22.10 2.95 -7.42
CA GLU A 449 21.97 2.52 -8.82
C GLU A 449 21.49 1.07 -8.93
N THR A 450 22.02 0.17 -8.10
CA THR A 450 21.54 -1.21 -8.03
C THR A 450 20.04 -1.26 -7.66
N LEU A 451 19.60 -0.47 -6.68
CA LEU A 451 18.19 -0.40 -6.30
C LEU A 451 17.31 0.13 -7.44
N ARG A 452 17.72 1.23 -8.09
CA ARG A 452 17.02 1.87 -9.22
C ARG A 452 16.80 0.88 -10.36
N GLU A 453 17.84 0.10 -10.71
CA GLU A 453 17.79 -0.97 -11.71
C GLU A 453 16.83 -2.11 -11.29
N LYS A 454 16.92 -2.61 -10.04
CA LYS A 454 16.03 -3.68 -9.56
C LYS A 454 14.57 -3.25 -9.50
N ILE A 455 14.27 -2.01 -9.12
CA ILE A 455 12.91 -1.45 -9.17
C ILE A 455 12.44 -1.37 -10.62
N HIS A 456 13.25 -0.83 -11.53
CA HIS A 456 12.90 -0.76 -12.95
C HIS A 456 12.52 -2.15 -13.53
N ILE A 457 13.36 -3.16 -13.32
CA ILE A 457 13.10 -4.54 -13.76
C ILE A 457 11.81 -5.10 -13.15
N ALA A 458 11.56 -4.85 -11.86
CA ALA A 458 10.36 -5.34 -11.17
C ALA A 458 9.07 -4.66 -11.68
N VAL A 459 9.09 -3.34 -11.86
CA VAL A 459 7.94 -2.57 -12.39
C VAL A 459 7.63 -2.97 -13.83
N LYS A 460 8.65 -3.13 -14.66
CA LYS A 460 8.53 -3.66 -16.03
C LYS A 460 7.86 -5.04 -16.04
N LYS A 461 8.38 -6.01 -15.28
CA LYS A 461 7.80 -7.36 -15.14
C LYS A 461 6.33 -7.30 -14.69
N PHE A 462 6.01 -6.46 -13.71
CA PHE A 462 4.66 -6.34 -13.19
C PHE A 462 3.68 -5.89 -14.28
N TYR A 463 3.99 -4.80 -15.00
CA TYR A 463 3.09 -4.29 -16.03
C TYR A 463 3.05 -5.16 -17.29
N THR A 464 4.14 -5.81 -17.70
CA THR A 464 4.13 -6.71 -18.88
C THR A 464 3.43 -8.05 -18.63
N THR A 465 3.14 -8.43 -17.37
CA THR A 465 2.70 -9.80 -17.06
C THR A 465 1.73 -9.87 -15.90
N GLN A 466 2.12 -9.36 -14.73
CA GLN A 466 1.37 -9.59 -13.50
C GLN A 466 0.04 -8.82 -13.44
N GLU A 467 0.01 -7.58 -13.92
CA GLU A 467 -1.17 -6.73 -13.77
C GLU A 467 -2.41 -7.37 -14.42
N MET A 468 -2.27 -7.90 -15.64
CA MET A 468 -3.30 -8.66 -16.34
C MET A 468 -3.73 -9.95 -15.63
N ILE A 469 -2.85 -10.57 -14.82
CA ILE A 469 -3.20 -11.75 -14.02
C ILE A 469 -4.11 -11.31 -12.86
N CYS A 470 -3.81 -10.20 -12.20
CA CYS A 470 -4.65 -9.67 -11.13
C CYS A 470 -5.99 -9.11 -11.62
N GLU A 471 -6.04 -8.43 -12.77
CA GLU A 471 -7.28 -7.89 -13.37
C GLU A 471 -8.30 -8.98 -13.70
N LYS A 472 -7.84 -10.14 -14.21
CA LYS A 472 -8.69 -11.32 -14.48
C LYS A 472 -9.42 -11.85 -13.26
N HIS A 473 -8.87 -11.63 -12.06
CA HIS A 473 -9.49 -12.06 -10.81
C HIS A 473 -10.43 -11.02 -10.23
N TYR A 474 -10.45 -9.79 -10.72
CA TYR A 474 -11.35 -8.76 -10.18
C TYR A 474 -12.80 -9.12 -10.51
N THR A 475 -13.69 -9.03 -9.53
CA THR A 475 -15.12 -9.29 -9.70
C THR A 475 -15.91 -7.99 -9.62
N THR A 476 -15.84 -7.30 -8.47
CA THR A 476 -16.71 -6.18 -8.12
C THR A 476 -16.03 -5.22 -7.14
N VAL A 477 -16.38 -3.93 -7.27
CA VAL A 477 -15.99 -2.87 -6.34
C VAL A 477 -16.53 -3.18 -4.95
N VAL A 478 -15.75 -2.87 -3.91
CA VAL A 478 -16.16 -3.10 -2.53
C VAL A 478 -17.23 -2.05 -2.15
N PRO A 479 -18.47 -2.44 -1.80
CA PRO A 479 -19.46 -1.47 -1.37
C PRO A 479 -19.06 -0.79 -0.06
N GLU A 480 -19.58 0.42 0.18
CA GLU A 480 -19.45 1.08 1.48
C GLU A 480 -20.01 0.16 2.58
N GLY A 481 -19.20 -0.07 3.62
CA GLY A 481 -19.51 -1.09 4.62
C GLY A 481 -20.54 -0.63 5.67
N PRO A 482 -21.31 -1.57 6.25
CA PRO A 482 -22.23 -1.26 7.36
C PRO A 482 -21.51 -0.67 8.57
N ALA A 483 -22.27 0.06 9.40
CA ALA A 483 -21.74 0.83 10.53
C ALA A 483 -21.04 -0.01 11.61
N SER A 484 -21.29 -1.32 11.67
CA SER A 484 -20.62 -2.26 12.60
C SER A 484 -19.11 -2.32 12.43
N TYR A 485 -18.56 -1.97 11.25
CA TYR A 485 -17.11 -1.93 11.02
C TYR A 485 -16.42 -0.67 11.57
N GLN A 486 -17.16 0.33 12.09
CA GLN A 486 -16.61 1.67 12.34
C GLN A 486 -15.79 1.82 13.64
N SER A 487 -15.77 0.84 14.54
CA SER A 487 -15.02 0.93 15.81
C SER A 487 -13.53 0.64 15.62
N PHE A 488 -12.74 1.70 15.49
CA PHE A 488 -11.29 1.63 15.55
C PHE A 488 -10.79 1.43 17.00
N ILE A 489 -9.52 1.04 17.16
CA ILE A 489 -8.86 0.96 18.49
C ILE A 489 -8.69 2.32 19.18
N MET A 490 -8.87 3.43 18.46
CA MET A 490 -8.87 4.82 18.94
C MET A 490 -9.75 5.67 18.01
N ASP A 491 -10.51 6.60 18.58
CA ASP A 491 -11.41 7.45 17.81
C ASP A 491 -10.65 8.41 16.89
N ILE A 492 -10.94 8.34 15.59
CA ILE A 492 -10.37 9.19 14.54
C ILE A 492 -11.39 9.44 13.44
N SER A 493 -11.36 10.63 12.86
CA SER A 493 -12.27 11.10 11.80
C SER A 493 -11.52 12.05 10.85
N SER A 494 -12.03 12.24 9.63
CA SER A 494 -11.36 13.01 8.57
C SER A 494 -11.24 14.51 8.89
N ASP A 495 -12.15 15.06 9.69
CA ASP A 495 -12.14 16.44 10.19
C ASP A 495 -11.04 16.73 11.25
N GLN A 496 -10.43 15.69 11.84
CA GLN A 496 -9.26 15.84 12.73
C GLN A 496 -7.95 16.11 11.97
N PHE A 497 -7.98 16.17 10.63
CA PHE A 497 -6.82 16.45 9.77
C PHE A 497 -6.85 17.88 9.21
N PRO A 498 -5.73 18.41 8.69
CA PRO A 498 -5.72 19.73 8.07
C PRO A 498 -6.73 19.83 6.92
N PRO A 499 -7.59 20.87 6.87
CA PRO A 499 -8.60 21.01 5.81
C PRO A 499 -8.03 20.97 4.38
N ALA A 500 -6.77 21.39 4.22
CA ALA A 500 -6.06 21.37 2.94
C ALA A 500 -5.70 19.95 2.43
N ILE A 501 -5.94 18.90 3.22
CA ILE A 501 -5.77 17.49 2.83
C ILE A 501 -7.04 16.66 3.10
N ALA A 502 -8.22 17.29 3.13
CA ALA A 502 -9.47 16.62 3.50
C ALA A 502 -9.78 15.39 2.62
N LYS A 503 -9.53 15.48 1.31
CA LYS A 503 -9.69 14.37 0.36
C LYS A 503 -8.75 13.21 0.67
N GLU A 504 -7.49 13.49 0.96
CA GLU A 504 -6.54 12.48 1.41
C GLU A 504 -6.96 11.87 2.75
N ALA A 505 -7.51 12.67 3.67
CA ALA A 505 -8.01 12.20 4.97
C ALA A 505 -9.24 11.28 4.84
N GLU A 506 -10.12 11.52 3.87
CA GLU A 506 -11.21 10.60 3.50
C GLU A 506 -10.64 9.26 2.99
N THR A 507 -9.67 9.30 2.07
CA THR A 507 -9.00 8.09 1.58
C THR A 507 -8.24 7.36 2.70
N MET A 508 -7.66 8.08 3.67
CA MET A 508 -7.07 7.51 4.88
C MET A 508 -8.12 6.73 5.69
N MET A 509 -9.31 7.29 5.91
CA MET A 509 -10.38 6.58 6.62
C MET A 509 -10.87 5.36 5.83
N TRP A 510 -10.95 5.45 4.50
CA TRP A 510 -11.23 4.30 3.64
C TRP A 510 -10.19 3.17 3.81
N HIS A 511 -8.89 3.48 3.80
CA HIS A 511 -7.84 2.48 4.03
C HIS A 511 -7.96 1.76 5.39
N LEU A 512 -8.37 2.46 6.46
CA LEU A 512 -8.59 1.83 7.76
C LEU A 512 -9.80 0.88 7.76
N ARG A 513 -10.87 1.25 7.03
CA ARG A 513 -12.08 0.40 6.86
C ARG A 513 -11.76 -0.84 6.02
N GLU A 514 -11.03 -0.71 4.92
CA GLU A 514 -10.64 -1.87 4.09
C GLU A 514 -9.70 -2.83 4.83
N GLN A 515 -8.78 -2.30 5.64
CA GLN A 515 -7.98 -3.12 6.56
C GLN A 515 -8.84 -3.90 7.55
N GLN A 516 -9.89 -3.29 8.12
CA GLN A 516 -10.81 -3.99 8.99
C GLN A 516 -11.54 -5.08 8.19
N LYS A 517 -12.26 -4.75 7.11
CA LYS A 517 -12.98 -5.71 6.25
C LYS A 517 -12.11 -6.93 5.89
N GLU A 518 -10.87 -6.71 5.48
CA GLU A 518 -9.91 -7.79 5.18
C GLU A 518 -9.59 -8.67 6.39
N ARG A 519 -9.47 -8.11 7.61
CA ARG A 519 -9.32 -8.93 8.83
C ARG A 519 -10.55 -9.80 9.11
N PHE A 520 -11.76 -9.28 8.94
CA PHE A 520 -13.00 -10.06 9.09
C PHE A 520 -13.01 -11.23 8.10
N ARG A 521 -12.71 -10.95 6.82
CA ARG A 521 -12.59 -11.96 5.75
C ARG A 521 -11.50 -13.00 6.05
N LEU A 522 -10.30 -12.58 6.45
CA LEU A 522 -9.19 -13.49 6.76
C LEU A 522 -9.49 -14.39 7.97
N ASN A 523 -10.26 -13.92 8.97
CA ASN A 523 -10.67 -14.77 10.09
C ASN A 523 -11.61 -15.90 9.63
N ARG A 524 -12.56 -15.63 8.72
CA ARG A 524 -13.39 -16.67 8.08
C ARG A 524 -12.51 -17.68 7.32
N GLN A 525 -11.53 -17.20 6.54
CA GLN A 525 -10.61 -18.06 5.78
C GLN A 525 -9.68 -18.89 6.68
N LEU A 526 -9.34 -18.41 7.88
CA LEU A 526 -8.62 -19.19 8.90
C LEU A 526 -9.48 -20.32 9.48
N LEU A 527 -10.77 -20.07 9.71
CA LEU A 527 -11.70 -21.13 10.15
C LEU A 527 -11.92 -22.17 9.04
N TYR A 528 -12.07 -21.73 7.78
CA TYR A 528 -12.12 -22.63 6.63
C TYR A 528 -10.88 -23.52 6.56
N ALA A 529 -9.67 -22.96 6.66
CA ALA A 529 -8.43 -23.74 6.62
C ALA A 529 -8.27 -24.71 7.80
N ARG A 530 -8.85 -24.43 8.97
CA ARG A 530 -8.82 -25.32 10.13
C ARG A 530 -9.81 -26.47 10.07
N HIS A 531 -11.01 -26.24 9.54
CA HIS A 531 -12.06 -27.27 9.47
C HIS A 531 -12.01 -28.07 8.15
N ALA A 532 -11.31 -27.58 7.12
CA ALA A 532 -11.17 -28.29 5.86
C ALA A 532 -10.80 -29.78 6.01
N PRO A 533 -9.85 -30.22 6.87
CA PRO A 533 -9.54 -31.64 7.04
C PRO A 533 -10.71 -32.50 7.57
N GLU A 534 -11.69 -31.90 8.24
CA GLU A 534 -12.85 -32.59 8.83
C GLU A 534 -14.05 -32.64 7.86
N VAL A 535 -14.20 -31.61 7.01
CA VAL A 535 -15.37 -31.43 6.13
C VAL A 535 -15.08 -31.64 4.64
N TRP A 536 -13.82 -31.90 4.24
CA TRP A 536 -13.49 -32.09 2.83
C TRP A 536 -14.15 -33.35 2.25
N PRO A 537 -14.77 -33.29 1.06
CA PRO A 537 -15.27 -34.47 0.39
C PRO A 537 -14.18 -35.52 0.14
N ALA A 538 -14.52 -36.79 0.32
CA ALA A 538 -13.60 -37.92 0.15
C ALA A 538 -13.59 -38.50 -1.29
N ASP A 539 -14.33 -37.90 -2.24
CA ASP A 539 -14.55 -38.49 -3.56
C ASP A 539 -13.34 -38.37 -4.50
N GLU A 540 -13.10 -39.40 -5.30
CA GLU A 540 -12.02 -39.42 -6.29
C GLU A 540 -12.25 -38.36 -7.39
N GLY A 541 -11.21 -37.55 -7.64
CA GLY A 541 -11.22 -36.51 -8.68
C GLY A 541 -11.53 -35.09 -8.16
N ILE A 542 -11.93 -34.93 -6.90
CA ILE A 542 -12.03 -33.62 -6.26
C ILE A 542 -10.63 -33.04 -6.01
N ALA A 543 -10.43 -31.76 -6.30
CA ALA A 543 -9.16 -31.08 -6.05
C ALA A 543 -8.89 -31.00 -4.54
N PHE A 544 -7.62 -31.03 -4.12
CA PHE A 544 -7.27 -30.78 -2.72
C PHE A 544 -7.70 -29.39 -2.25
N PHE A 545 -7.95 -29.24 -0.94
CA PHE A 545 -8.12 -27.93 -0.31
C PHE A 545 -6.93 -27.02 -0.64
N ARG A 546 -7.22 -25.75 -0.90
CA ARG A 546 -6.24 -24.67 -1.04
C ARG A 546 -6.77 -23.41 -0.39
N SER A 547 -5.93 -22.73 0.40
CA SER A 547 -6.24 -21.43 0.98
C SER A 547 -6.29 -20.31 -0.07
N ASN A 548 -5.67 -20.53 -1.24
CA ASN A 548 -5.62 -19.59 -2.34
C ASN A 548 -6.04 -20.25 -3.67
N SER A 549 -7.26 -19.95 -4.12
CA SER A 549 -7.81 -20.43 -5.40
C SER A 549 -7.50 -19.52 -6.60
N CYS A 550 -7.14 -18.26 -6.36
CA CYS A 550 -6.81 -17.30 -7.41
C CYS A 550 -5.42 -17.62 -7.99
N THR A 551 -5.37 -18.21 -9.19
CA THR A 551 -4.10 -18.64 -9.81
C THR A 551 -3.21 -17.45 -10.19
N GLY A 552 -1.92 -17.53 -9.85
CA GLY A 552 -0.92 -16.52 -10.17
C GLY A 552 -0.98 -15.23 -9.34
N THR A 553 -1.83 -15.14 -8.32
CA THR A 553 -1.91 -14.01 -7.38
C THR A 553 -2.25 -14.51 -5.98
N SER A 554 -1.82 -13.82 -4.93
CA SER A 554 -2.17 -14.20 -3.56
C SER A 554 -3.38 -13.40 -3.07
N SER A 555 -4.50 -14.08 -2.81
CA SER A 555 -5.73 -13.50 -2.26
C SER A 555 -6.15 -14.13 -0.93
N PHE A 556 -5.68 -15.32 -0.58
CA PHE A 556 -6.23 -16.11 0.54
C PHE A 556 -7.75 -16.28 0.42
N PHE A 557 -8.24 -16.46 -0.79
CA PHE A 557 -9.62 -16.85 -1.09
C PHE A 557 -9.64 -18.35 -1.36
N SER A 558 -10.03 -19.15 -0.36
CA SER A 558 -9.96 -20.60 -0.43
C SER A 558 -11.01 -21.22 -1.35
N ASN A 559 -10.79 -22.48 -1.75
CA ASN A 559 -11.74 -23.23 -2.57
C ASN A 559 -12.84 -23.96 -1.77
N LEU A 560 -12.83 -23.92 -0.43
CA LEU A 560 -13.77 -24.65 0.42
C LEU A 560 -15.26 -24.43 0.06
N PRO A 561 -15.75 -23.19 -0.20
CA PRO A 561 -17.17 -22.97 -0.49
C PRO A 561 -17.65 -23.59 -1.81
N PHE A 562 -16.74 -24.05 -2.69
CA PHE A 562 -17.10 -24.69 -3.97
C PHE A 562 -17.30 -26.21 -3.85
N PHE A 563 -16.88 -26.82 -2.74
CA PHE A 563 -16.88 -28.29 -2.57
C PHE A 563 -17.66 -28.76 -1.32
N VAL A 564 -17.99 -27.86 -0.39
CA VAL A 564 -18.68 -28.19 0.87
C VAL A 564 -20.12 -27.64 0.84
N ASN A 565 -21.03 -28.34 1.52
CA ASN A 565 -22.44 -27.94 1.64
C ASN A 565 -22.58 -26.50 2.18
N PRO A 566 -23.35 -25.61 1.51
CA PRO A 566 -23.60 -24.24 1.96
C PRO A 566 -23.99 -24.13 3.43
N ALA A 567 -24.84 -25.02 3.96
CA ALA A 567 -25.26 -24.96 5.37
C ALA A 567 -24.09 -25.12 6.38
N CYS A 568 -23.03 -25.84 6.01
CA CYS A 568 -21.81 -25.94 6.81
C CYS A 568 -20.94 -24.68 6.67
N ILE A 569 -20.88 -24.10 5.47
CA ILE A 569 -20.21 -22.82 5.22
C ILE A 569 -20.88 -21.69 6.01
N ASP A 570 -22.21 -21.65 6.06
CA ASP A 570 -22.99 -20.66 6.82
C ASP A 570 -22.70 -20.79 8.33
N GLN A 571 -22.72 -22.00 8.88
CA GLN A 571 -22.31 -22.25 10.28
C GLN A 571 -20.88 -21.77 10.57
N LEU A 572 -19.93 -22.00 9.66
CA LEU A 572 -18.55 -21.51 9.82
C LEU A 572 -18.45 -19.99 9.73
N ASN A 573 -19.29 -19.33 8.92
CA ASN A 573 -19.38 -17.86 8.87
C ASN A 573 -19.99 -17.29 10.16
N ASP A 574 -21.05 -17.89 10.69
CA ASP A 574 -21.66 -17.49 11.96
C ASP A 574 -20.66 -17.62 13.12
N VAL A 575 -19.91 -18.72 13.18
CA VAL A 575 -18.81 -18.90 14.17
C VAL A 575 -17.73 -17.82 13.98
N ALA A 576 -17.35 -17.51 12.74
CA ALA A 576 -16.34 -16.48 12.47
C ALA A 576 -16.78 -15.10 12.97
N ASP A 577 -18.00 -14.69 12.62
CA ASP A 577 -18.55 -13.37 12.92
C ASP A 577 -18.77 -13.17 14.42
N ASN A 578 -19.18 -14.23 15.14
CA ASN A 578 -19.25 -14.22 16.61
C ASN A 578 -17.85 -14.18 17.26
N ALA A 579 -16.87 -14.95 16.75
CA ALA A 579 -15.51 -15.00 17.28
C ALA A 579 -14.73 -13.67 17.18
N LEU A 580 -15.21 -12.71 16.37
CA LEU A 580 -14.66 -11.34 16.31
C LEU A 580 -15.00 -10.50 17.55
N GLY A 581 -16.08 -10.82 18.26
CA GLY A 581 -16.39 -10.24 19.57
C GLY A 581 -15.56 -10.84 20.70
N GLU A 582 -15.01 -12.04 20.53
CA GLU A 582 -14.29 -12.76 21.57
C GLU A 582 -12.89 -12.18 21.84
N VAL A 583 -12.63 -11.94 23.13
CA VAL A 583 -11.34 -11.43 23.59
C VAL A 583 -10.34 -12.58 23.65
N THR A 584 -9.43 -12.67 22.69
CA THR A 584 -8.41 -13.74 22.67
C THR A 584 -7.62 -13.81 23.98
N PRO A 585 -7.15 -14.99 24.43
CA PRO A 585 -6.51 -15.13 25.75
C PRO A 585 -5.33 -14.17 25.98
N ALA A 586 -4.55 -13.87 24.93
CA ALA A 586 -3.45 -12.90 24.97
C ALA A 586 -3.93 -11.44 25.14
N LYS A 587 -5.10 -11.10 24.57
CA LYS A 587 -5.74 -9.79 24.76
C LYS A 587 -6.38 -9.70 26.15
N ALA A 588 -7.11 -10.73 26.59
CA ALA A 588 -7.75 -10.79 27.90
C ALA A 588 -6.72 -10.69 29.05
N CYS A 589 -5.59 -11.38 28.92
CA CYS A 589 -4.44 -11.25 29.82
C CYS A 589 -3.94 -9.79 29.87
N GLY A 590 -3.71 -9.16 28.72
CA GLY A 590 -3.29 -7.76 28.63
C GLY A 590 -4.28 -6.77 29.26
N ASP A 591 -5.55 -6.85 28.88
CA ASP A 591 -6.62 -6.00 29.41
C ASP A 591 -6.75 -6.15 30.94
N THR A 592 -6.64 -7.38 31.46
CA THR A 592 -6.67 -7.66 32.91
C THR A 592 -5.47 -7.04 33.63
N LEU A 593 -4.25 -7.26 33.13
CA LEU A 593 -3.01 -6.76 33.73
C LEU A 593 -3.01 -5.23 33.86
N PHE A 594 -3.52 -4.52 32.84
CA PHE A 594 -3.57 -3.06 32.84
C PHE A 594 -4.73 -2.54 33.69
N LYS A 595 -5.90 -3.19 33.67
CA LYS A 595 -7.02 -2.87 34.57
C LYS A 595 -6.61 -2.97 36.05
N GLU A 596 -5.96 -4.07 36.44
CA GLU A 596 -5.44 -4.24 37.80
C GLU A 596 -4.41 -3.14 38.15
N LEU A 597 -3.50 -2.82 37.22
CA LEU A 597 -2.49 -1.75 37.40
C LEU A 597 -3.11 -0.37 37.65
N HIS A 598 -4.10 0.05 36.86
CA HIS A 598 -4.77 1.34 37.06
C HIS A 598 -5.59 1.36 38.35
N MET A 599 -6.30 0.26 38.68
CA MET A 599 -7.03 0.14 39.94
C MET A 599 -6.10 0.26 41.15
N MET A 600 -4.94 -0.41 41.14
CA MET A 600 -3.97 -0.35 42.24
C MET A 600 -3.41 1.07 42.44
N MET A 601 -3.12 1.80 41.36
CA MET A 601 -2.65 3.19 41.45
C MET A 601 -3.73 4.14 41.96
N ALA A 602 -4.97 3.99 41.48
CA ALA A 602 -6.10 4.81 41.91
C ALA A 602 -6.41 4.59 43.40
N CYS A 603 -6.50 3.34 43.85
CA CYS A 603 -6.75 3.02 45.26
C CYS A 603 -5.62 3.41 46.21
N ALA A 604 -4.37 3.49 45.72
CA ALA A 604 -3.22 3.96 46.49
C ALA A 604 -2.98 5.48 46.37
N GLU A 605 -3.74 6.16 45.49
CA GLU A 605 -3.50 7.54 45.03
C GLU A 605 -2.01 7.81 44.72
N ARG A 606 -1.32 6.83 44.11
CA ARG A 606 0.13 6.86 43.94
C ARG A 606 0.60 6.02 42.75
N ALA A 607 1.69 6.44 42.12
CA ALA A 607 2.44 5.68 41.14
C ALA A 607 3.86 5.32 41.64
N PRO A 608 4.39 4.11 41.34
CA PRO A 608 5.73 3.72 41.78
C PRO A 608 6.86 4.28 40.89
N THR A 609 8.06 4.41 41.46
CA THR A 609 9.26 4.78 40.69
C THR A 609 9.72 3.65 39.77
N SER A 610 10.42 3.98 38.68
CA SER A 610 10.92 2.95 37.75
C SER A 610 11.92 1.99 38.39
N TYR A 611 12.68 2.46 39.39
CA TYR A 611 13.59 1.62 40.17
C TYR A 611 12.84 0.60 41.02
N ASP A 612 11.80 1.03 41.74
CA ASP A 612 10.99 0.15 42.57
C ASP A 612 10.27 -0.92 41.74
N VAL A 613 9.68 -0.53 40.59
CA VAL A 613 9.07 -1.46 39.63
C VAL A 613 10.10 -2.51 39.18
N CYS A 614 11.27 -2.09 38.72
CA CYS A 614 12.32 -3.02 38.29
C CYS A 614 12.74 -3.98 39.42
N SER A 615 12.97 -3.48 40.62
CA SER A 615 13.38 -4.30 41.77
C SER A 615 12.30 -5.31 42.16
N ALA A 616 11.04 -4.88 42.24
CA ALA A 616 9.90 -5.71 42.61
C ALA A 616 9.66 -6.86 41.61
N PHE A 617 9.68 -6.58 40.31
CA PHE A 617 9.52 -7.62 39.29
C PHE A 617 10.66 -8.65 39.31
N HIS A 618 11.90 -8.24 39.60
CA HIS A 618 13.02 -9.18 39.73
C HIS A 618 12.92 -10.05 40.98
N ALA A 619 12.39 -9.51 42.09
CA ALA A 619 12.14 -10.28 43.31
C ALA A 619 11.05 -11.34 43.07
N GLU A 620 9.86 -10.92 42.63
CA GLU A 620 8.70 -11.82 42.50
C GLU A 620 8.92 -12.92 41.45
N LEU A 621 9.53 -12.62 40.30
CA LEU A 621 9.81 -13.65 39.29
C LEU A 621 10.90 -14.64 39.73
N LYS A 622 11.85 -14.23 40.57
CA LYS A 622 12.84 -15.16 41.17
C LYS A 622 12.20 -16.02 42.25
N GLU A 623 11.24 -15.49 43.00
CA GLU A 623 10.44 -16.24 43.97
C GLU A 623 9.56 -17.30 43.28
N GLU A 624 8.80 -16.93 42.24
CA GLU A 624 7.86 -17.81 41.54
C GLU A 624 8.52 -18.86 40.63
N LEU A 625 9.61 -18.52 39.92
CA LEU A 625 10.25 -19.39 38.91
C LEU A 625 11.61 -19.95 39.33
N GLY A 626 12.26 -19.41 40.35
CA GLY A 626 13.66 -19.69 40.65
C GLY A 626 14.64 -19.21 39.57
N SER A 627 15.88 -19.69 39.63
CA SER A 627 16.97 -19.25 38.73
C SER A 627 17.09 -20.06 37.43
N GLU A 628 16.60 -21.29 37.39
CA GLU A 628 16.84 -22.23 36.29
C GLU A 628 15.65 -22.41 35.34
N GLN A 629 14.43 -22.17 35.82
CA GLN A 629 13.23 -22.34 35.00
C GLN A 629 13.15 -21.26 33.92
N ARG A 630 12.77 -21.69 32.71
CA ARG A 630 12.60 -20.79 31.56
C ARG A 630 11.17 -20.79 31.07
N VAL A 631 10.60 -19.60 30.88
CA VAL A 631 9.31 -19.41 30.24
C VAL A 631 9.56 -18.92 28.81
N CYS A 632 9.11 -19.67 27.81
CA CYS A 632 9.33 -19.37 26.38
C CYS A 632 10.81 -19.10 26.02
N GLY A 633 11.74 -19.77 26.71
CA GLY A 633 13.20 -19.61 26.53
C GLY A 633 13.84 -18.51 27.39
N TYR A 634 13.06 -17.62 28.01
CA TYR A 634 13.52 -16.53 28.86
C TYR A 634 13.67 -16.96 30.33
N THR A 635 14.71 -16.47 31.00
CA THR A 635 14.91 -16.62 32.45
C THR A 635 14.10 -15.59 33.24
N ALA A 636 13.96 -15.80 34.56
CA ALA A 636 13.30 -14.85 35.47
C ALA A 636 13.81 -13.40 35.33
N ASP A 637 15.13 -13.17 35.23
CA ASP A 637 15.71 -11.83 35.03
C ASP A 637 15.29 -11.17 33.71
N ILE A 638 15.23 -11.95 32.61
CA ILE A 638 14.84 -11.43 31.29
C ILE A 638 13.34 -11.11 31.29
N LEU A 639 12.51 -11.98 31.87
CA LEU A 639 11.08 -11.74 32.06
C LEU A 639 10.84 -10.50 32.93
N ALA A 640 11.56 -10.34 34.04
CA ALA A 640 11.45 -9.18 34.92
C ALA A 640 11.82 -7.88 34.21
N THR A 641 12.85 -7.91 33.36
CA THR A 641 13.22 -6.78 32.50
C THR A 641 12.15 -6.47 31.45
N ILE A 642 11.51 -7.50 30.87
CA ILE A 642 10.43 -7.32 29.89
C ILE A 642 9.18 -6.74 30.57
N LEU A 643 8.71 -7.34 31.66
CA LEU A 643 7.47 -6.93 32.34
C LEU A 643 7.61 -5.56 33.02
N SER A 644 8.72 -5.30 33.70
CA SER A 644 8.98 -3.98 34.30
C SER A 644 9.04 -2.87 33.26
N ARG A 645 9.50 -3.15 32.02
CA ARG A 645 9.43 -2.18 30.91
C ARG A 645 7.99 -1.90 30.46
N ILE A 646 7.10 -2.92 30.42
CA ILE A 646 5.67 -2.69 30.11
C ILE A 646 5.09 -1.69 31.10
N VAL A 647 5.23 -2.01 32.39
CA VAL A 647 4.68 -1.21 33.49
C VAL A 647 5.26 0.20 33.46
N ASN A 648 6.57 0.34 33.30
CA ASN A 648 7.20 1.67 33.25
C ASN A 648 6.75 2.51 32.06
N THR A 649 6.61 1.92 30.87
CA THR A 649 6.07 2.64 29.70
C THR A 649 4.61 3.03 29.93
N GLU A 650 3.79 2.20 30.57
CA GLU A 650 2.40 2.58 30.92
C GLU A 650 2.35 3.71 31.96
N LEU A 651 3.21 3.69 32.99
CA LEU A 651 3.33 4.77 33.98
C LEU A 651 3.76 6.11 33.38
N GLU A 652 4.48 6.06 32.26
CA GLU A 652 4.89 7.22 31.48
C GLU A 652 3.74 7.71 30.58
N ILE A 653 3.11 6.81 29.81
CA ILE A 653 1.96 7.07 28.92
C ILE A 653 0.76 7.67 29.67
N SER A 654 0.38 7.06 30.79
CA SER A 654 -0.73 7.52 31.64
C SER A 654 -0.41 8.78 32.45
N ASN A 655 0.84 9.28 32.37
CA ASN A 655 1.37 10.39 33.18
C ASN A 655 1.16 10.19 34.70
N ALA A 656 0.98 8.95 35.15
CA ALA A 656 0.47 8.61 36.49
C ALA A 656 1.34 9.20 37.62
N ARG A 657 2.66 9.31 37.41
CA ARG A 657 3.59 9.88 38.40
C ARG A 657 3.35 11.36 38.70
N ASN A 658 2.84 12.11 37.73
CA ASN A 658 2.48 13.52 37.91
C ASN A 658 1.01 13.66 38.38
N VAL A 659 0.11 12.80 37.89
CA VAL A 659 -1.29 12.76 38.35
C VAL A 659 -1.39 12.46 39.85
N TYR A 660 -0.53 11.59 40.36
CA TYR A 660 -0.50 11.16 41.76
C TYR A 660 0.67 11.75 42.58
N GLU A 661 1.19 12.92 42.19
CA GLU A 661 2.36 13.54 42.83
C GLU A 661 2.09 13.94 44.30
N SER A 662 0.85 14.28 44.64
CA SER A 662 0.42 14.77 45.96
C SER A 662 -0.19 13.71 46.90
N GLY A 663 -0.14 12.42 46.53
CA GLY A 663 -0.80 11.35 47.28
C GLY A 663 -0.16 10.98 48.63
N PRO A 664 -0.91 10.30 49.52
CA PRO A 664 -0.44 9.90 50.85
C PRO A 664 0.78 8.95 50.83
N SER A 665 1.40 8.78 52.00
CA SER A 665 2.73 8.17 52.17
C SER A 665 2.79 6.64 52.09
N VAL A 666 2.03 6.01 51.19
CA VAL A 666 2.30 4.61 50.81
C VAL A 666 3.71 4.56 50.20
N LEU A 667 4.59 3.71 50.75
CA LEU A 667 5.94 3.57 50.21
C LEU A 667 5.86 3.08 48.76
N SER A 668 6.51 3.79 47.85
CA SER A 668 6.57 3.46 46.41
C SER A 668 7.01 2.01 46.16
N SER A 669 7.95 1.52 46.97
CA SER A 669 8.41 0.14 46.98
C SER A 669 7.33 -0.88 47.40
N SER A 670 6.48 -0.56 48.37
CA SER A 670 5.36 -1.43 48.77
C SER A 670 4.29 -1.54 47.69
N LEU A 671 3.97 -0.42 47.02
CA LEU A 671 3.06 -0.43 45.87
C LEU A 671 3.67 -1.24 44.71
N ALA A 672 4.95 -1.03 44.39
CA ALA A 672 5.64 -1.77 43.33
C ALA A 672 5.67 -3.29 43.58
N LEU A 673 5.90 -3.72 44.83
CA LEU A 673 5.84 -5.14 45.22
C LEU A 673 4.44 -5.73 45.03
N LEU A 674 3.39 -5.02 45.46
CA LEU A 674 2.00 -5.47 45.31
C LEU A 674 1.61 -5.57 43.83
N MET A 675 2.00 -4.57 43.03
CA MET A 675 1.81 -4.56 41.58
C MET A 675 2.57 -5.71 40.90
N ALA A 676 3.84 -5.94 41.25
CA ALA A 676 4.63 -7.06 40.70
C ALA A 676 3.99 -8.41 41.04
N GLY A 677 3.59 -8.63 42.30
CA GLY A 677 2.92 -9.86 42.73
C GLY A 677 1.64 -10.17 41.96
N LYS A 678 0.79 -9.17 41.75
CA LYS A 678 -0.41 -9.31 40.91
C LYS A 678 -0.07 -9.57 39.45
N PHE A 679 0.77 -8.72 38.86
CA PHE A 679 1.11 -8.77 37.44
C PHE A 679 1.82 -10.07 37.04
N VAL A 680 2.77 -10.53 37.87
CA VAL A 680 3.48 -11.80 37.67
C VAL A 680 2.53 -12.98 37.81
N ARG A 681 1.65 -12.99 38.83
CA ARG A 681 0.65 -14.05 38.98
C ARG A 681 -0.28 -14.14 37.78
N THR A 682 -0.92 -13.04 37.37
CA THR A 682 -1.84 -13.01 36.22
C THR A 682 -1.12 -13.42 34.92
N TYR A 683 0.15 -13.04 34.73
CA TYR A 683 0.97 -13.48 33.60
C TYR A 683 1.31 -14.99 33.66
N LEU A 684 1.68 -15.54 34.82
CA LEU A 684 2.00 -16.95 34.98
C LEU A 684 0.76 -17.84 34.90
N ASP A 685 -0.39 -17.39 35.40
CA ASP A 685 -1.69 -18.06 35.24
C ASP A 685 -2.03 -18.17 33.74
N TYR A 686 -1.87 -17.08 32.97
CA TYR A 686 -1.97 -17.09 31.51
C TYR A 686 -1.01 -18.11 30.85
N VAL A 687 0.26 -18.16 31.28
CA VAL A 687 1.24 -19.13 30.75
C VAL A 687 0.80 -20.58 31.06
N CYS A 688 0.37 -20.87 32.29
CA CYS A 688 -0.10 -22.20 32.69
C CYS A 688 -1.30 -22.66 31.85
N SER A 689 -2.27 -21.77 31.60
CA SER A 689 -3.47 -22.10 30.83
C SER A 689 -3.24 -22.19 29.31
N ASN A 690 -2.16 -21.61 28.78
CA ASN A 690 -1.96 -21.44 27.33
C ASN A 690 -0.61 -21.98 26.80
N SER A 691 0.11 -22.78 27.58
CA SER A 691 1.34 -23.43 27.14
C SER A 691 1.33 -24.93 27.42
N LYS A 692 1.87 -25.73 26.48
CA LYS A 692 2.00 -27.19 26.62
C LYS A 692 3.07 -27.60 27.66
N THR A 693 3.73 -26.66 28.33
CA THR A 693 4.85 -26.89 29.25
C THR A 693 4.44 -26.61 30.68
N THR A 694 4.29 -27.64 31.51
CA THR A 694 3.89 -27.48 32.92
C THR A 694 4.94 -26.69 33.71
N LEU A 695 4.60 -25.46 34.12
CA LEU A 695 5.44 -24.67 35.02
C LEU A 695 5.43 -25.27 36.43
N ARG A 696 6.60 -25.44 37.04
CA ARG A 696 6.69 -25.61 38.49
C ARG A 696 6.61 -24.23 39.12
N ARG A 697 5.62 -24.00 39.99
CA ARG A 697 5.50 -22.78 40.78
C ARG A 697 5.92 -23.09 42.21
N SER A 698 6.56 -22.13 42.88
CA SER A 698 6.90 -22.25 44.29
C SER A 698 5.70 -22.10 45.23
N SER A 699 4.61 -21.48 44.76
CA SER A 699 3.49 -20.98 45.57
C SER A 699 2.22 -21.85 45.58
N GLU A 700 2.35 -23.17 45.78
CA GLU A 700 1.28 -23.95 46.45
C GLU A 700 1.27 -23.74 47.97
N VAL A 701 2.22 -22.95 48.52
CA VAL A 701 2.39 -22.71 49.95
C VAL A 701 2.49 -21.20 50.25
N CYS A 702 1.89 -20.75 51.36
CA CYS A 702 2.00 -19.42 52.00
C CYS A 702 1.34 -18.18 51.33
N CYS A 703 0.01 -18.16 51.23
CA CYS A 703 -0.77 -16.91 51.13
C CYS A 703 -1.21 -16.28 52.49
N SER A 704 -0.71 -16.78 53.63
CA SER A 704 -1.17 -16.38 54.98
C SER A 704 -0.38 -15.25 55.65
N GLN A 705 0.69 -14.71 55.02
CA GLN A 705 1.61 -13.74 55.66
C GLN A 705 1.95 -12.49 54.83
N ARG A 706 1.23 -12.17 53.74
CA ARG A 706 1.36 -10.87 53.07
C ARG A 706 0.51 -9.81 53.81
N PRO A 707 0.99 -8.57 54.02
CA PRO A 707 0.27 -7.57 54.83
C PRO A 707 -1.06 -7.18 54.18
N ARG A 708 -2.17 -7.42 54.89
CA ARG A 708 -3.49 -6.94 54.48
C ARG A 708 -3.53 -5.42 54.60
N ILE A 709 -3.90 -4.73 53.52
CA ILE A 709 -4.39 -3.36 53.59
C ILE A 709 -5.67 -3.39 54.44
N PRO A 710 -5.86 -2.49 55.43
CA PRO A 710 -7.16 -2.37 56.10
C PRO A 710 -8.21 -2.01 55.07
N ALA A 711 -9.32 -2.77 55.03
CA ALA A 711 -10.43 -2.48 54.14
C ALA A 711 -10.92 -1.04 54.39
N PRO A 712 -11.12 -0.21 53.35
CA PRO A 712 -11.78 1.06 53.52
C PRO A 712 -13.20 0.82 54.05
N THR A 713 -13.49 1.29 55.25
CA THR A 713 -14.89 1.50 55.68
C THR A 713 -15.39 2.75 54.97
N VAL A 714 -15.79 2.56 53.72
CA VAL A 714 -16.55 3.53 52.92
C VAL A 714 -17.78 2.78 52.43
N GLU A 715 -18.95 3.35 52.70
CA GLU A 715 -20.23 2.79 52.24
C GLU A 715 -20.23 2.67 50.72
N GLU A 716 -20.81 1.60 50.19
CA GLU A 716 -20.82 1.32 48.74
C GLU A 716 -21.78 2.27 47.99
N GLU A 717 -21.31 3.50 47.71
CA GLU A 717 -21.92 4.38 46.72
C GLU A 717 -21.07 4.45 45.41
N PRO A 718 -21.72 4.61 44.23
CA PRO A 718 -21.25 3.87 43.06
C PRO A 718 -20.36 4.66 42.09
N ILE A 719 -19.08 4.26 42.01
CA ILE A 719 -18.17 4.65 40.90
C ILE A 719 -18.48 3.85 39.60
N MET A 720 -19.53 3.02 39.60
CA MET A 720 -20.02 2.26 38.42
C MET A 720 -20.64 3.14 37.31
N ARG A 721 -20.97 4.41 37.57
CA ARG A 721 -21.67 5.29 36.60
C ARG A 721 -20.87 5.70 35.36
N PHE A 722 -19.58 5.35 35.26
CA PHE A 722 -18.79 5.56 34.03
C PHE A 722 -18.69 4.32 33.12
N TYR A 723 -19.28 3.18 33.49
CA TYR A 723 -19.18 1.93 32.73
C TYR A 723 -20.51 1.18 32.48
N GLN A 724 -21.65 1.69 32.97
CA GLN A 724 -22.97 1.12 32.69
C GLN A 724 -23.84 2.09 31.89
N ASN A 725 -23.82 1.91 30.56
CA ASN A 725 -24.86 2.25 29.58
C ASN A 725 -24.33 1.83 28.18
N GLY A 726 -24.62 0.65 27.66
CA GLY A 726 -25.27 -0.51 28.28
C GLY A 726 -25.47 -1.64 27.26
N VAL A 727 -25.34 -2.89 27.72
CA VAL A 727 -26.19 -4.04 27.37
C VAL A 727 -26.18 -4.92 28.62
N GLU A 728 -27.34 -5.16 29.21
CA GLU A 728 -27.47 -6.15 30.29
C GLU A 728 -27.57 -7.55 29.68
N ILE A 729 -26.75 -8.48 30.17
CA ILE A 729 -26.93 -9.92 29.95
C ILE A 729 -26.94 -10.54 31.34
N GLU A 730 -28.11 -11.01 31.78
CA GLU A 730 -28.23 -11.77 33.02
C GLU A 730 -27.53 -13.14 32.89
N PRO A 731 -26.89 -13.66 33.95
CA PRO A 731 -26.31 -14.99 33.94
C PRO A 731 -27.37 -16.05 34.26
N PRO A 732 -27.61 -17.06 33.40
CA PRO A 732 -28.48 -18.18 33.77
C PRO A 732 -27.81 -19.09 34.81
N ILE A 733 -28.59 -19.46 35.81
CA ILE A 733 -28.23 -20.40 36.89
C ILE A 733 -28.48 -21.85 36.41
N TYR A 734 -27.70 -22.80 36.94
CA TYR A 734 -27.76 -24.23 36.59
C TYR A 734 -28.99 -24.98 37.14
N GLU A 735 -29.31 -26.11 36.47
CA GLU A 735 -30.13 -27.27 36.91
C GLU A 735 -31.64 -27.05 37.14
N SER A 736 -32.54 -27.78 36.46
CA SER A 736 -32.74 -29.22 36.67
C SER A 736 -33.71 -29.88 35.67
N GLU A 737 -33.86 -31.20 35.81
CA GLU A 737 -34.57 -32.20 35.00
C GLU A 737 -36.08 -31.95 34.75
N SER A 738 -36.62 -32.36 33.60
CA SER A 738 -37.58 -33.49 33.53
C SER A 738 -38.00 -33.84 32.09
N ASP A 739 -38.26 -35.12 31.87
CA ASP A 739 -38.82 -35.67 30.63
C ASP A 739 -40.24 -35.17 30.34
N TYR A 740 -40.61 -35.05 29.07
CA TYR A 740 -41.82 -35.71 28.56
C TYR A 740 -41.74 -35.85 27.02
N ALA A 741 -41.91 -37.09 26.54
CA ALA A 741 -42.11 -37.39 25.13
C ALA A 741 -43.57 -37.17 24.73
N THR A 742 -43.83 -36.83 23.47
CA THR A 742 -44.51 -37.74 22.51
C THR A 742 -44.57 -37.12 21.10
N ASP A 743 -44.40 -37.98 20.10
CA ASP A 743 -44.83 -37.73 18.72
C ASP A 743 -46.36 -37.53 18.63
N GLU A 744 -46.83 -36.79 17.63
CA GLU A 744 -47.60 -37.40 16.53
C GLU A 744 -47.80 -36.40 15.37
N GLY A 745 -48.01 -36.94 14.17
CA GLY A 745 -47.89 -36.22 12.89
C GLY A 745 -49.18 -35.57 12.34
N PRO A 746 -49.19 -35.21 11.05
CA PRO A 746 -50.21 -34.36 10.43
C PRO A 746 -51.34 -35.14 9.75
N ASP A 747 -52.44 -34.46 9.40
CA ASP A 747 -53.22 -34.79 8.21
C ASP A 747 -53.90 -33.53 7.61
N PRO A 748 -54.11 -33.42 6.27
CA PRO A 748 -54.63 -32.22 5.60
C PRO A 748 -56.03 -32.42 4.95
N ARG A 749 -56.41 -31.44 4.10
CA ARG A 749 -57.51 -31.42 3.09
C ARG A 749 -58.90 -30.91 3.51
N LEU A 750 -59.35 -29.88 2.80
CA LEU A 750 -60.56 -29.82 1.93
C LEU A 750 -60.69 -28.33 1.50
N GLU A 751 -60.30 -27.96 0.28
CA GLU A 751 -61.17 -27.94 -0.92
C GLU A 751 -62.50 -27.19 -0.71
N ARG A 752 -62.67 -26.04 -1.40
CA ARG A 752 -63.47 -26.00 -2.64
C ARG A 752 -63.40 -24.67 -3.39
N GLU A 753 -63.65 -24.78 -4.70
CA GLU A 753 -63.76 -23.67 -5.65
C GLU A 753 -65.04 -22.84 -5.45
N THR A 754 -65.07 -21.63 -6.04
CA THR A 754 -66.17 -21.25 -6.94
C THR A 754 -65.69 -20.18 -7.92
N ASP A 755 -66.05 -20.35 -9.19
CA ASP A 755 -65.76 -19.43 -10.29
C ASP A 755 -66.72 -18.23 -10.30
N GLU A 756 -66.26 -17.08 -10.81
CA GLU A 756 -67.12 -16.16 -11.56
C GLU A 756 -66.36 -15.66 -12.81
N GLU A 757 -66.98 -15.86 -13.97
CA GLU A 757 -66.50 -15.41 -15.28
C GLU A 757 -66.86 -13.92 -15.50
N LEU A 758 -65.97 -13.15 -16.13
CA LEU A 758 -66.35 -11.96 -16.90
C LEU A 758 -65.53 -11.90 -18.20
N GLU A 759 -66.25 -11.71 -19.30
CA GLU A 759 -65.73 -11.69 -20.67
C GLU A 759 -65.18 -10.32 -21.09
N ASP A 760 -64.42 -10.34 -22.19
CA ASP A 760 -64.12 -9.25 -23.13
C ASP A 760 -63.37 -7.99 -22.65
N GLU A 761 -62.15 -7.80 -23.18
CA GLU A 761 -61.91 -6.84 -24.27
C GLU A 761 -60.57 -7.14 -24.98
N GLU A 762 -60.60 -7.28 -26.31
CA GLU A 762 -59.40 -7.46 -27.15
C GLU A 762 -58.74 -6.10 -27.47
N GLU A 763 -57.61 -5.78 -26.83
CA GLU A 763 -56.69 -4.75 -27.34
C GLU A 763 -55.44 -5.38 -27.98
N GLU A 764 -55.30 -5.21 -29.29
CA GLU A 764 -54.07 -5.50 -30.03
C GLU A 764 -52.95 -4.54 -29.61
N GLN A 765 -52.25 -4.85 -28.50
CA GLN A 765 -50.95 -4.25 -28.26
C GLN A 765 -49.89 -4.96 -29.11
N GLY A 766 -49.44 -4.24 -30.14
CA GLY A 766 -48.48 -4.75 -31.12
C GLY A 766 -47.22 -5.30 -30.44
N VAL A 767 -46.89 -6.56 -30.75
CA VAL A 767 -45.61 -7.15 -30.39
C VAL A 767 -44.52 -6.43 -31.18
N GLU A 768 -43.93 -5.40 -30.59
CA GLU A 768 -42.64 -4.89 -31.02
C GLU A 768 -41.60 -5.98 -30.79
N GLN A 769 -41.41 -6.80 -31.81
CA GLN A 769 -40.29 -7.73 -31.86
C GLN A 769 -39.02 -6.88 -31.80
N GLN A 770 -38.36 -6.85 -30.64
CA GLN A 770 -36.99 -6.38 -30.52
C GLN A 770 -36.11 -7.23 -31.44
N ARG A 771 -35.99 -6.77 -32.68
CA ARG A 771 -35.23 -7.43 -33.74
C ARG A 771 -33.76 -7.37 -33.34
N GLY A 772 -33.23 -8.53 -32.93
CA GLY A 772 -31.83 -8.67 -32.58
C GLY A 772 -30.94 -8.06 -33.66
N ARG A 773 -30.17 -7.02 -33.28
CA ARG A 773 -29.35 -6.22 -34.18
C ARG A 773 -28.38 -7.12 -34.95
N ARG A 774 -28.37 -6.99 -36.28
CA ARG A 774 -27.36 -7.63 -37.13
C ARG A 774 -26.12 -6.73 -37.22
N PHE A 775 -24.95 -7.35 -37.04
CA PHE A 775 -23.66 -6.73 -37.30
C PHE A 775 -23.39 -6.70 -38.81
N ASP A 776 -23.27 -5.51 -39.41
CA ASP A 776 -22.85 -5.38 -40.80
C ASP A 776 -21.31 -5.34 -40.91
N VAL A 777 -20.78 -6.26 -41.69
CA VAL A 777 -19.33 -6.45 -41.88
C VAL A 777 -18.73 -5.36 -42.77
N ASN A 778 -19.52 -4.77 -43.67
CA ASN A 778 -19.06 -3.74 -44.62
C ASN A 778 -18.95 -2.37 -43.94
N ASP A 779 -19.91 -2.00 -43.07
CA ASP A 779 -19.85 -0.73 -42.35
C ASP A 779 -18.76 -0.73 -41.27
N ALA A 780 -18.60 -1.86 -40.56
CA ALA A 780 -17.46 -2.07 -39.68
C ALA A 780 -16.12 -1.93 -40.44
N ALA A 781 -16.05 -2.44 -41.68
CA ALA A 781 -14.91 -2.28 -42.58
C ALA A 781 -14.68 -0.81 -43.00
N ASN A 782 -15.75 -0.05 -43.29
CA ASN A 782 -15.66 1.38 -43.64
C ASN A 782 -15.22 2.25 -42.46
N ILE A 783 -15.75 2.01 -41.26
CA ILE A 783 -15.31 2.71 -40.03
C ILE A 783 -13.87 2.34 -39.69
N ALA A 784 -13.49 1.06 -39.85
CA ALA A 784 -12.10 0.64 -39.68
C ALA A 784 -11.16 1.30 -40.69
N LEU A 785 -11.57 1.44 -41.95
CA LEU A 785 -10.81 2.18 -42.97
C LEU A 785 -10.67 3.67 -42.63
N LEU A 786 -11.72 4.30 -42.08
CA LEU A 786 -11.69 5.69 -41.61
C LEU A 786 -10.74 5.85 -40.41
N LEU A 787 -10.76 4.92 -39.45
CA LEU A 787 -9.84 4.92 -38.32
C LEU A 787 -8.39 4.64 -38.74
N ASN A 788 -8.15 3.67 -39.64
CA ASN A 788 -6.81 3.41 -40.18
C ASN A 788 -6.29 4.63 -40.96
N THR A 789 -7.12 5.26 -41.80
CA THR A 789 -6.69 6.50 -42.49
C THR A 789 -6.39 7.62 -41.49
N LEU A 790 -7.19 7.82 -40.44
CA LEU A 790 -6.91 8.80 -39.37
C LEU A 790 -5.67 8.46 -38.51
N VAL A 791 -5.23 7.19 -38.48
CA VAL A 791 -4.02 6.72 -37.78
C VAL A 791 -2.77 6.83 -38.66
N ASP A 792 -2.87 6.49 -39.96
CA ASP A 792 -1.75 6.49 -40.89
C ASP A 792 -1.51 7.86 -41.56
N SER A 793 -2.56 8.66 -41.80
CA SER A 793 -2.45 10.00 -42.35
C SER A 793 -1.96 10.98 -41.28
N ASN A 794 -0.65 10.92 -41.00
CA ASN A 794 0.04 11.68 -39.97
C ASN A 794 -0.04 13.22 -40.09
N VAL A 795 -0.71 13.78 -41.11
CA VAL A 795 -1.10 15.20 -41.11
C VAL A 795 -2.40 15.46 -41.88
N LEU A 796 -3.43 15.95 -41.20
CA LEU A 796 -4.45 16.81 -41.82
C LEU A 796 -3.95 18.27 -41.73
N TYR A 797 -3.31 18.76 -42.80
CA TYR A 797 -3.03 20.18 -42.94
C TYR A 797 -4.31 20.93 -43.33
N PHE A 798 -4.98 21.55 -42.36
CA PHE A 798 -5.72 22.77 -42.66
C PHE A 798 -4.73 23.94 -42.78
N GLN A 799 -5.07 24.93 -43.62
CA GLN A 799 -4.18 26.05 -43.89
C GLN A 799 -4.00 26.94 -42.65
N PRO A 800 -2.83 27.58 -42.48
CA PRO A 800 -2.48 28.26 -41.23
C PRO A 800 -3.09 29.67 -41.18
N GLU A 801 -4.36 29.79 -40.79
CA GLU A 801 -4.91 31.07 -40.29
C GLU A 801 -6.16 30.93 -39.41
N GLU A 802 -6.86 29.79 -39.42
CA GLU A 802 -8.01 29.53 -38.53
C GLU A 802 -7.75 28.37 -37.56
N GLN A 803 -8.47 28.36 -36.44
CA GLN A 803 -8.14 27.60 -35.23
C GLN A 803 -8.08 26.09 -35.48
N LEU A 804 -7.13 25.41 -34.81
CA LEU A 804 -7.11 23.95 -34.68
C LEU A 804 -8.36 23.49 -33.91
N ALA A 805 -9.44 23.22 -34.63
CA ALA A 805 -10.58 22.50 -34.10
C ALA A 805 -10.14 21.06 -33.81
N GLN A 806 -9.76 20.79 -32.56
CA GLN A 806 -9.85 19.43 -32.03
C GLN A 806 -11.29 18.99 -32.22
N ILE A 807 -11.52 17.88 -32.92
CA ILE A 807 -12.76 17.12 -32.73
C ILE A 807 -12.68 16.62 -31.29
N PRO A 808 -13.57 17.04 -30.37
CA PRO A 808 -13.46 16.64 -28.97
C PRO A 808 -13.50 15.12 -28.85
N ASP A 809 -12.69 14.55 -27.96
CA ASP A 809 -12.75 13.12 -27.63
C ASP A 809 -14.19 12.75 -27.20
N GLU A 810 -14.88 13.64 -26.48
CA GLU A 810 -16.30 13.54 -26.10
C GLU A 810 -17.27 13.41 -27.29
N LEU A 811 -16.94 13.99 -28.44
CA LEU A 811 -17.75 13.94 -29.66
C LEU A 811 -17.50 12.63 -30.43
N ILE A 812 -16.30 12.05 -30.32
CA ILE A 812 -15.95 10.75 -30.91
C ILE A 812 -16.42 9.60 -30.02
N ASP A 813 -16.19 9.69 -28.71
CA ASP A 813 -16.66 8.74 -27.72
C ASP A 813 -18.20 8.83 -27.59
N GLY A 814 -18.79 10.02 -27.76
CA GLY A 814 -20.23 10.22 -27.94
C GLY A 814 -20.76 9.54 -29.21
N PHE A 815 -20.14 9.79 -30.36
CA PHE A 815 -20.49 9.12 -31.63
C PHE A 815 -20.38 7.59 -31.53
N LEU A 816 -19.33 7.06 -30.90
CA LEU A 816 -19.10 5.61 -30.74
C LEU A 816 -19.98 4.96 -29.66
N SER A 817 -20.47 5.71 -28.68
CA SER A 817 -21.37 5.18 -27.63
C SER A 817 -22.84 5.13 -28.06
N HIS A 818 -23.26 5.98 -29.00
CA HIS A 818 -24.64 6.03 -29.51
C HIS A 818 -24.83 5.29 -30.85
N LEU A 819 -23.76 4.81 -31.49
CA LEU A 819 -23.85 4.08 -32.76
C LEU A 819 -24.46 2.68 -32.56
N HIS A 820 -25.76 2.54 -32.83
CA HIS A 820 -26.51 1.31 -32.59
C HIS A 820 -26.90 0.52 -33.85
N SER A 821 -27.01 1.18 -35.01
CA SER A 821 -27.14 0.55 -36.33
C SER A 821 -26.89 1.58 -37.44
N VAL A 822 -26.49 1.11 -38.62
CA VAL A 822 -26.48 1.90 -39.86
C VAL A 822 -27.43 1.21 -40.84
N HIS A 823 -28.26 1.98 -41.55
CA HIS A 823 -29.20 1.45 -42.55
C HIS A 823 -28.93 2.10 -43.90
N LEU A 824 -28.51 1.28 -44.87
CA LEU A 824 -28.52 1.64 -46.28
C LEU A 824 -29.87 1.25 -46.87
N TYR A 825 -30.55 2.21 -47.51
CA TYR A 825 -31.55 1.89 -48.51
C TYR A 825 -30.83 1.53 -49.82
N ASP A 826 -31.26 0.44 -50.46
CA ASP A 826 -30.74 0.07 -51.78
C ASP A 826 -30.97 1.23 -52.79
N ASP A 827 -29.96 1.49 -53.62
CA ASP A 827 -29.93 2.47 -54.74
C ASP A 827 -29.64 3.97 -54.46
N VAL A 828 -28.65 4.33 -53.63
CA VAL A 828 -27.93 5.64 -53.76
C VAL A 828 -26.40 5.49 -53.68
N ASP A 829 -25.67 6.32 -54.43
CA ASP A 829 -24.22 6.31 -54.63
C ASP A 829 -23.41 6.55 -53.32
N MET A 830 -22.28 5.86 -53.16
CA MET A 830 -21.51 5.77 -51.89
C MET A 830 -20.61 6.99 -51.61
N THR A 831 -21.02 8.20 -52.01
CA THR A 831 -20.21 9.42 -51.83
C THR A 831 -20.59 10.25 -50.60
N ASP A 832 -21.79 10.08 -50.04
CA ASP A 832 -22.26 10.79 -48.84
C ASP A 832 -23.01 9.82 -47.89
N PRO A 833 -22.37 9.29 -46.84
CA PRO A 833 -23.07 8.55 -45.80
C PRO A 833 -23.90 9.49 -44.92
N ILE A 834 -25.20 9.21 -44.78
CA ILE A 834 -26.08 9.89 -43.83
C ILE A 834 -26.12 9.05 -42.55
N PHE A 835 -25.89 9.70 -41.41
CA PHE A 835 -25.92 9.09 -40.09
C PHE A 835 -27.28 9.37 -39.43
N ASP A 836 -28.00 8.31 -39.03
CA ASP A 836 -29.16 8.44 -38.15
C ASP A 836 -28.70 8.48 -36.69
N PHE A 837 -29.32 9.37 -35.91
CA PHE A 837 -29.11 9.54 -34.48
C PHE A 837 -30.48 9.43 -33.79
N ASP A 838 -30.54 8.88 -32.58
CA ASP A 838 -31.71 9.08 -31.71
C ASP A 838 -31.79 10.58 -31.39
N VAL A 839 -32.84 11.24 -31.87
CA VAL A 839 -33.18 12.63 -31.49
C VAL A 839 -34.21 12.57 -30.37
N ASP A 840 -33.70 12.32 -29.16
CA ASP A 840 -34.33 12.77 -27.91
C ASP A 840 -33.19 13.32 -27.01
N GLU A 841 -33.01 14.65 -27.14
CA GLU A 841 -31.96 15.56 -26.60
C GLU A 841 -30.58 15.60 -27.30
#